data_AF-A0A8D8F371-F1
#
_entry.id   AF-A0A8D8F371-F1
#
_cell.length_a   1.000
_cell.length_b   1.000
_cell.length_c   1.000
_cell.angle_alpha   90.00
_cell.angle_beta   90.00
_cell.angle_gamma   90.00
#
_symmetry.space_group_name_H-M   'P 1'
#
loop_
_entity.id
_entity.type
_entity.pdbx_description
1 polymer ?
#
loop_
_entity_poly.entity_id
_entity_poly.type
_entity_poly.pdbx_seq_one_letter_code
_entity_poly.pdbx_strand_id
1 'polypeptide(L)'
;MWSNFELVSIEDETLTSAFCTNGLFRISSEEKVEKHPRVTGILQNRRLIISIDKGLVLFQDENRCNDGNFLDASYDIECLAASESGDLVICALANGTISGFHVRGVNLFTINVHPDDMNQKQTFAEIRPINGSYFVQCCMGPVYQLLIDEDKVNETMKQLDSSTMDTTLNFDDCITVNRVFEKHLREPVTSFAPMANYDLGNDTVHAVVMSASTESIYFQRTECFEKIYLRPEYCGIKQLYNLVHFYIALTNSGQLLEVCPVTKLASDLHVPYKVDDFIILECTGDVIELLLLTKPDLNGTRLMKIVDFPSMSCKYELDMGEHVWLVQQPKSALNMYYITGNARDQHHVQEIEMKILSETQPALRLDKLIRKGRLDEAEEFAKQFDLSLQPIHQARTKALLADMAASKNASADELEGMFGQVMEVLNLIEDPSFLMTVRMASIPERNMKRRYLRFLLEKVDTNSDEATEINEQLLRLDTLRLIDPYEVDAEWQNFLYHQNLTKHCIQLFKTDMAAACLIWSRHISSIILSMDALKITNVLKSIPEGTPPLQLIQWLMHFVPPILQHLPQMMRILVTFVIGKTKALQFAPFWPKVGLTFIDDVIAIFKDVKFPIMDMRLQYETNMDEMQNLSDALRNLTLLKENFSLNASIDNFLQESKEHTAFRLLQIVQLSNLKRLVTEFLQPMFLGQEQKLQASIMRYIQFLISNQNTSYWEDRSVALVEMIHNEDSKLNYILDILKSSPVPWSQVIAPLAKYAHSDHPIAAKILIEQRTQMVKIIKVKYGWPAKSQECLRMLANRVLKMRDVNMLNDIRELTDSAPEICYAVDMNVMLRLAESSEFLPALRYIDGLGEKRRKECCQAVVEMIVQILDTSPANPHTESYVELMRMLKSRCTALTQFEVQEMLNIISLRGEFQLDVRREHLANESDRQRLLEVGIGNHLERIREDREGFVPALLGGLKRLADALMYDFLEALYEVLKRIGNIHVSCTVLSKVAEMIDPNHETHENIHRLVALIVTQQIKCFEDSSSGWEVDPLTYPLADRLLRMCYDESTVNVVTKLELLRWVELGANYFEGDVLKEYGKRSMLPEKVFKNLYEPTCVKSA
;
A
#
# COMPACT_ATOMS: atom_id res chain seq x y z
N MET A 1 12.06 82.57 60.65
CA MET A 1 12.19 83.48 59.50
C MET A 1 10.91 83.47 58.66
N TRP A 2 10.56 82.39 57.97
CA TRP A 2 9.35 82.28 57.13
C TRP A 2 8.15 81.66 57.87
N SER A 3 7.48 82.42 58.74
CA SER A 3 6.43 81.90 59.64
C SER A 3 5.08 82.61 59.53
N ASN A 4 4.99 83.78 58.89
CA ASN A 4 3.73 84.51 58.80
C ASN A 4 2.89 84.00 57.62
N PHE A 5 1.82 83.28 57.92
CA PHE A 5 0.91 82.65 56.96
C PHE A 5 -0.41 83.41 56.85
N GLU A 6 -0.78 83.80 55.63
CA GLU A 6 -2.01 84.52 55.32
C GLU A 6 -2.76 83.83 54.17
N LEU A 7 -4.06 83.60 54.32
CA LEU A 7 -4.93 83.16 53.22
C LEU A 7 -5.22 84.35 52.30
N VAL A 8 -5.03 84.18 51.00
CA VAL A 8 -5.29 85.22 50.00
C VAL A 8 -6.76 85.15 49.59
N SER A 9 -7.46 86.29 49.54
CA SER A 9 -8.83 86.37 49.03
C SER A 9 -8.86 86.04 47.54
N ILE A 10 -9.84 85.24 47.12
CA ILE A 10 -10.06 84.84 45.72
C ILE A 10 -10.45 86.08 44.91
N GLU A 11 -9.46 86.77 44.34
CA GLU A 11 -9.67 87.66 43.21
C GLU A 11 -9.30 86.86 41.95
N ASP A 12 -10.31 86.46 41.17
CA ASP A 12 -10.11 85.75 39.92
C ASP A 12 -9.47 86.70 38.89
N GLU A 13 -8.16 86.61 38.69
CA GLU A 13 -7.51 87.24 37.55
C GLU A 13 -7.69 86.33 36.32
N THR A 14 -8.69 86.64 35.49
CA THR A 14 -8.82 86.00 34.17
C THR A 14 -7.72 86.51 33.24
N LEU A 15 -6.73 85.67 32.96
CA LEU A 15 -5.55 86.01 32.17
C LEU A 15 -5.75 85.71 30.67
N THR A 16 -6.49 84.64 30.34
CA THR A 16 -6.85 84.24 28.96
C THR A 16 -8.24 83.59 28.92
N SER A 17 -8.82 83.33 27.74
CA SER A 17 -10.15 82.68 27.61
C SER A 17 -10.20 81.22 28.07
N ALA A 18 -9.05 80.60 28.39
CA ALA A 18 -8.93 79.19 28.76
C ALA A 18 -8.46 78.93 30.21
N PHE A 19 -7.80 79.89 30.86
CA PHE A 19 -7.28 79.69 32.23
C PHE A 19 -7.51 80.89 33.15
N CYS A 20 -7.85 80.59 34.41
CA CYS A 20 -7.84 81.54 35.52
C CYS A 20 -6.74 81.18 36.53
N THR A 21 -6.12 82.22 37.10
CA THR A 21 -5.12 82.07 38.15
C THR A 21 -5.65 82.64 39.44
N ASN A 22 -5.60 81.83 40.51
CA ASN A 22 -6.05 82.25 41.83
C ASN A 22 -4.91 82.10 42.86
N GLY A 23 -4.78 83.06 43.77
CA GLY A 23 -3.90 82.93 44.93
C GLY A 23 -4.55 82.06 46.01
N LEU A 24 -3.81 81.09 46.56
CA LEU A 24 -4.30 80.23 47.65
C LEU A 24 -3.91 80.81 49.01
N PHE A 25 -2.62 81.06 49.20
CA PHE A 25 -2.06 81.55 50.44
C PHE A 25 -0.69 82.19 50.20
N ARG A 26 -0.21 82.86 51.24
CA ARG A 26 0.95 83.72 51.22
C ARG A 26 1.77 83.51 52.48
N ILE A 27 3.08 83.38 52.32
CA ILE A 27 4.04 83.22 53.41
C ILE A 27 5.02 84.38 53.34
N SER A 28 5.12 85.15 54.42
CA SER A 28 6.06 86.27 54.53
C SER A 28 7.10 86.04 55.62
N SER A 29 8.29 86.60 55.40
CA SER A 29 9.37 86.53 56.39
C SER A 29 9.22 87.63 57.45
N GLU A 30 9.26 87.23 58.73
CA GLU A 30 9.26 88.14 59.89
C GLU A 30 10.57 88.93 60.01
N GLU A 31 11.67 88.33 59.53
CA GLU A 31 13.00 88.94 59.52
C GLU A 31 13.36 89.43 58.13
N LYS A 32 14.21 90.46 58.04
CA LYS A 32 14.68 91.00 56.77
C LYS A 32 15.55 89.98 56.03
N VAL A 33 15.19 89.64 54.80
CA VAL A 33 15.91 88.63 54.03
C VAL A 33 17.15 89.25 53.36
N GLU A 34 18.33 88.64 53.56
CA GLU A 34 19.63 89.15 53.05
C GLU A 34 20.06 88.55 51.70
N LYS A 35 19.38 87.50 51.23
CA LYS A 35 19.61 86.83 49.94
C LYS A 35 18.27 86.38 49.37
N HIS A 36 18.18 86.06 48.07
CA HIS A 36 16.93 85.45 47.57
C HIS A 36 16.70 84.08 48.24
N PRO A 37 15.46 83.79 48.69
CA PRO A 37 15.15 82.54 49.35
C PRO A 37 15.25 81.36 48.39
N ARG A 38 15.67 80.22 48.93
CA ARG A 38 15.62 78.93 48.22
C ARG A 38 14.25 78.32 48.44
N VAL A 39 13.41 78.40 47.41
CA VAL A 39 12.04 77.87 47.43
C VAL A 39 11.98 76.57 46.63
N THR A 40 11.37 75.53 47.20
CA THR A 40 11.02 74.30 46.47
C THR A 40 9.63 73.87 46.89
N GLY A 41 8.76 73.60 45.92
CA GLY A 41 7.41 73.12 46.15
C GLY A 41 7.22 71.73 45.54
N ILE A 42 6.58 70.82 46.28
CA ILE A 42 6.22 69.48 45.83
C ILE A 42 4.74 69.23 46.17
N LEU A 43 3.95 68.89 45.16
CA LEU A 43 2.61 68.36 45.27
C LEU A 43 2.64 66.88 44.90
N GLN A 44 2.26 66.01 45.82
CA GLN A 44 2.27 64.57 45.59
C GLN A 44 1.08 63.94 46.32
N ASN A 45 0.24 63.20 45.59
CA ASN A 45 -0.96 62.55 46.12
C ASN A 45 -1.82 63.45 47.07
N ARG A 46 -2.12 64.67 46.60
CA ARG A 46 -2.86 65.73 47.35
C ARG A 46 -2.14 66.31 48.57
N ARG A 47 -0.93 65.89 48.91
CA ARG A 47 -0.09 66.52 49.94
C ARG A 47 0.75 67.62 49.31
N LEU A 48 0.72 68.82 49.90
CA LEU A 48 1.50 69.97 49.43
C LEU A 48 2.63 70.26 50.42
N ILE A 49 3.85 70.30 49.91
CA ILE A 49 5.09 70.44 50.68
C ILE A 49 5.85 71.64 50.12
N ILE A 50 6.22 72.59 50.97
CA ILE A 50 6.96 73.79 50.57
C ILE A 50 8.17 73.94 51.49
N SER A 51 9.38 73.97 50.94
CA SER A 51 10.58 74.35 51.67
C SER A 51 11.01 75.77 51.30
N ILE A 52 11.33 76.58 52.31
CA ILE A 52 11.84 77.95 52.16
C ILE A 52 13.05 78.10 53.08
N ASP A 53 14.25 78.11 52.51
CA ASP A 53 15.51 78.14 53.26
C ASP A 53 15.59 77.01 54.32
N LYS A 54 15.34 77.33 55.60
CA LYS A 54 15.30 76.37 56.73
C LYS A 54 13.90 75.89 57.09
N GLY A 55 12.87 76.60 56.63
CA GLY A 55 11.48 76.31 56.94
C GLY A 55 10.92 75.23 56.03
N LEU A 56 10.17 74.30 56.60
CA LEU A 56 9.41 73.28 55.88
C LEU A 56 7.94 73.40 56.27
N VAL A 57 7.07 73.59 55.28
CA VAL A 57 5.63 73.75 55.45
C VAL A 57 4.92 72.55 54.82
N LEU A 58 4.18 71.81 55.62
CA LEU A 58 3.56 70.52 55.26
C LEU A 58 2.04 70.62 55.35
N PHE A 59 1.36 70.50 54.21
CA PHE A 59 -0.11 70.47 54.12
C PHE A 59 -0.58 69.06 53.82
N GLN A 60 -1.50 68.56 54.64
CA GLN A 60 -2.09 67.24 54.45
C GLN A 60 -3.09 67.20 53.29
N ASP A 61 -3.71 68.31 52.89
CA ASP A 61 -4.63 68.32 51.75
C ASP A 61 -4.49 69.63 51.00
N GLU A 62 -4.21 69.55 49.70
CA GLU A 62 -4.09 70.69 48.79
C GLU A 62 -5.34 71.60 48.79
N ASN A 63 -6.52 71.06 49.16
CA ASN A 63 -7.75 71.83 49.25
C ASN A 63 -7.97 72.46 50.63
N ARG A 64 -7.20 72.05 51.64
CA ARG A 64 -7.29 72.55 53.03
C ARG A 64 -5.99 73.24 53.42
N CYS A 65 -5.66 74.31 52.70
CA CYS A 65 -4.47 75.12 52.95
C CYS A 65 -4.48 75.88 54.29
N ASN A 66 -5.52 75.76 55.11
CA ASN A 66 -5.62 76.42 56.41
C ASN A 66 -4.96 75.66 57.57
N ASP A 67 -4.58 74.39 57.37
CA ASP A 67 -4.04 73.50 58.41
C ASP A 67 -2.68 72.92 58.00
N GLY A 68 -1.67 73.79 57.92
CA GLY A 68 -0.30 73.45 57.56
C GLY A 68 0.61 73.33 58.78
N ASN A 69 1.46 72.30 58.83
CA ASN A 69 2.49 72.16 59.86
C ASN A 69 3.76 72.90 59.45
N PHE A 70 4.21 73.84 60.28
CA PHE A 70 5.45 74.59 60.09
C PHE A 70 6.57 73.99 60.93
N LEU A 71 7.61 73.50 60.25
CA LEU A 71 8.80 72.93 60.88
C LEU A 71 10.02 73.80 60.56
N ASP A 72 10.91 73.95 61.54
CA ASP A 72 12.25 74.52 61.34
C ASP A 72 13.28 73.39 61.32
N ALA A 73 13.93 73.18 60.18
CA ALA A 73 14.95 72.15 60.01
C ALA A 73 16.29 72.52 60.67
N SER A 74 16.41 73.69 61.31
CA SER A 74 17.62 74.24 61.98
C SER A 74 18.76 74.65 61.04
N TYR A 75 18.94 73.92 59.92
CA TYR A 75 19.91 74.20 58.86
C TYR A 75 19.20 74.37 57.52
N ASP A 76 19.87 75.03 56.56
CA ASP A 76 19.29 75.27 55.24
C ASP A 76 19.00 73.95 54.53
N ILE A 77 17.79 73.81 53.98
CA ILE A 77 17.34 72.64 53.23
C ILE A 77 17.95 72.74 51.83
N GLU A 78 18.87 71.83 51.53
CA GLU A 78 19.59 71.82 50.24
C GLU A 78 18.88 70.99 49.17
N CYS A 79 18.12 69.96 49.55
CA CYS A 79 17.30 69.21 48.61
C CYS A 79 16.14 68.53 49.34
N LEU A 80 15.08 68.27 48.59
CA LEU A 80 13.79 67.82 49.09
C LEU A 80 13.22 66.75 48.15
N ALA A 81 12.60 65.72 48.71
CA ALA A 81 11.81 64.73 47.97
C ALA A 81 10.60 64.27 48.80
N ALA A 82 9.57 63.76 48.13
CA ALA A 82 8.39 63.18 48.77
C ALA A 82 8.14 61.74 48.27
N SER A 83 7.49 60.89 49.07
CA SER A 83 7.01 59.56 48.65
C SER A 83 5.87 59.62 47.66
N GLU A 84 5.59 58.51 46.98
CA GLU A 84 4.46 58.43 46.05
C GLU A 84 3.13 58.71 46.75
N SER A 85 2.98 58.31 48.01
CA SER A 85 1.81 58.61 48.85
C SER A 85 1.74 60.09 49.29
N GLY A 86 2.86 60.82 49.23
CA GLY A 86 3.02 62.17 49.73
C GLY A 86 3.16 62.28 51.26
N ASP A 87 2.99 61.19 52.01
CA ASP A 87 3.00 61.23 53.48
C ASP A 87 4.42 61.28 54.07
N LEU A 88 5.43 60.83 53.34
CA LEU A 88 6.84 60.87 53.73
C LEU A 88 7.60 61.94 52.95
N VAL A 89 8.33 62.79 53.68
CA VAL A 89 9.13 63.92 53.17
C VAL A 89 10.57 63.75 53.60
N ILE A 90 11.51 63.82 52.66
CA ILE A 90 12.94 63.64 52.91
C ILE A 90 13.67 64.93 52.58
N CYS A 91 14.39 65.47 53.56
CA CYS A 91 15.15 66.70 53.46
C CYS A 91 16.64 66.40 53.67
N ALA A 92 17.51 66.86 52.77
CA ALA A 92 18.94 66.93 53.06
C ALA A 92 19.33 68.34 53.46
N LEU A 93 20.08 68.47 54.54
CA LEU A 93 20.40 69.73 55.21
C LEU A 93 21.88 70.08 55.03
N ALA A 94 22.20 71.38 54.97
CA ALA A 94 23.55 71.87 54.69
C ALA A 94 24.66 71.33 55.63
N ASN A 95 24.29 70.90 56.85
CA ASN A 95 25.20 70.31 57.84
C ASN A 95 25.58 68.84 57.56
N GLY A 96 25.14 68.24 56.45
CA GLY A 96 25.41 66.84 56.13
C GLY A 96 24.43 65.84 56.76
N THR A 97 23.28 66.30 57.26
CA THR A 97 22.21 65.41 57.74
C THR A 97 21.13 65.19 56.68
N ILE A 98 20.59 63.98 56.62
CA ILE A 98 19.39 63.62 55.86
C ILE A 98 18.30 63.29 56.88
N SER A 99 17.22 64.06 56.89
CA SER A 99 16.10 63.88 57.82
C SER A 99 14.83 63.50 57.08
N GLY A 100 14.08 62.54 57.62
CA GLY A 100 12.76 62.16 57.12
C GLY A 100 11.66 62.66 58.06
N PHE A 101 10.64 63.27 57.50
CA PHE A 101 9.47 63.78 58.22
C PHE A 101 8.20 63.17 57.65
N HIS A 102 7.22 62.90 58.52
CA HIS A 102 5.86 62.63 58.10
C HIS A 102 5.14 63.95 57.80
N VAL A 103 4.20 63.99 56.85
CA VAL A 103 3.39 65.18 56.48
C VAL A 103 2.62 65.79 57.67
N ARG A 104 2.43 65.00 58.74
CA ARG A 104 1.85 65.43 60.03
C ARG A 104 2.82 66.20 60.94
N GLY A 105 4.05 66.45 60.48
CA GLY A 105 5.06 67.20 61.24
C GLY A 105 5.95 66.35 62.15
N VAL A 106 5.89 65.02 62.09
CA VAL A 106 6.66 64.11 62.95
C VAL A 106 8.01 63.80 62.32
N ASN A 107 9.11 63.97 63.06
CA ASN A 107 10.44 63.51 62.62
C ASN A 107 10.51 61.98 62.75
N LEU A 108 10.76 61.31 61.62
CA LEU A 108 10.86 59.86 61.53
C LEU A 108 12.30 59.41 61.76
N PHE A 109 13.27 60.07 61.11
CA PHE A 109 14.68 59.68 61.21
C PHE A 109 15.64 60.83 60.88
N THR A 110 16.88 60.73 61.37
CA THR A 110 17.97 61.63 61.02
C THR A 110 19.27 60.84 60.85
N ILE A 111 19.86 60.91 59.65
CA ILE A 111 21.06 60.17 59.26
C ILE A 111 22.17 61.16 58.92
N ASN A 112 23.40 60.92 59.36
CA ASN A 112 24.57 61.71 58.97
C ASN A 112 25.30 61.05 57.79
N VAL A 113 25.69 61.83 56.78
CA VAL A 113 26.63 61.33 55.75
C VAL A 113 28.06 61.25 56.26
N HIS A 114 28.91 60.51 55.55
CA HIS A 114 30.32 60.40 55.90
C HIS A 114 31.00 61.79 55.90
N PRO A 115 31.83 62.13 56.91
CA PRO A 115 32.46 63.45 57.01
C PRO A 115 33.26 63.87 55.77
N ASP A 116 33.90 62.91 55.10
CA ASP A 116 34.68 63.14 53.86
C ASP A 116 33.82 63.51 52.63
N ASP A 117 32.50 63.30 52.71
CA ASP A 117 31.57 63.60 51.61
C ASP A 117 30.99 65.01 51.73
N MET A 118 31.25 65.68 52.85
CA MET A 118 30.79 67.04 53.14
C MET A 118 31.67 68.08 52.46
N ASN A 119 31.05 69.16 52.00
CA ASN A 119 31.75 70.29 51.38
C ASN A 119 31.35 71.60 52.07
N GLN A 120 32.30 72.53 52.21
CA GLN A 120 32.13 73.75 53.02
C GLN A 120 31.08 74.73 52.49
N LYS A 121 30.70 74.61 51.21
CA LYS A 121 29.73 75.52 50.56
C LYS A 121 28.34 74.91 50.36
N GLN A 122 28.30 73.65 49.95
CA GLN A 122 27.06 72.91 49.69
C GLN A 122 27.38 71.42 49.81
N THR A 123 26.60 70.69 50.60
CA THR A 123 26.87 69.27 50.89
C THR A 123 26.13 68.35 49.92
N PHE A 124 24.88 68.64 49.61
CA PHE A 124 24.00 67.85 48.78
C PHE A 124 23.64 68.56 47.48
N ALA A 125 23.71 67.82 46.36
CA ALA A 125 23.31 68.33 45.06
C ALA A 125 21.80 68.24 44.89
N GLU A 126 21.22 67.04 45.07
CA GLU A 126 19.80 66.76 44.77
C GLU A 126 19.38 65.38 45.36
N ILE A 127 18.07 65.15 45.53
CA ILE A 127 17.46 63.86 45.93
C ILE A 127 16.44 63.44 44.86
N ARG A 128 16.38 62.14 44.50
CA ARG A 128 15.42 61.61 43.52
C ARG A 128 14.85 60.24 43.97
N PRO A 129 13.51 60.08 43.96
CA PRO A 129 12.87 58.78 44.17
C PRO A 129 12.88 57.92 42.90
N ILE A 130 13.16 56.62 43.02
CA ILE A 130 13.05 55.60 41.96
C ILE A 130 12.60 54.27 42.58
N ASN A 131 11.49 53.70 42.08
CA ASN A 131 10.98 52.37 42.44
C ASN A 131 10.95 52.12 43.97
N GLY A 132 10.45 53.08 44.75
CA GLY A 132 10.38 52.98 46.22
C GLY A 132 11.70 53.19 46.97
N SER A 133 12.80 53.52 46.28
CA SER A 133 14.08 53.94 46.89
C SER A 133 14.35 55.42 46.65
N TYR A 134 15.08 56.08 47.56
CA TYR A 134 15.54 57.46 47.38
C TYR A 134 17.04 57.50 47.23
N PHE A 135 17.52 58.10 46.14
CA PHE A 135 18.94 58.33 45.93
C PHE A 135 19.27 59.77 46.32
N VAL A 136 20.34 59.96 47.09
CA VAL A 136 20.84 61.26 47.55
C VAL A 136 22.24 61.44 47.01
N GLN A 137 22.45 62.46 46.17
CA GLN A 137 23.74 62.78 45.59
C GLN A 137 24.45 63.85 46.41
N CYS A 138 25.63 63.54 46.95
CA CYS A 138 26.51 64.54 47.57
C CYS A 138 27.21 65.36 46.47
N CYS A 139 27.46 66.65 46.73
CA CYS A 139 28.13 67.54 45.78
C CYS A 139 29.52 67.02 45.39
N MET A 140 30.23 66.32 46.29
CA MET A 140 31.56 65.79 46.00
C MET A 140 31.56 64.48 45.22
N GLY A 141 30.40 63.93 44.81
CA GLY A 141 30.33 62.73 43.97
C GLY A 141 29.67 61.48 44.59
N PRO A 142 29.83 61.18 45.89
CA PRO A 142 29.20 60.00 46.50
C PRO A 142 27.67 60.01 46.45
N VAL A 143 27.08 58.82 46.37
CA VAL A 143 25.61 58.62 46.31
C VAL A 143 25.15 57.65 47.38
N TYR A 144 24.14 58.05 48.14
CA TYR A 144 23.47 57.25 49.15
C TYR A 144 22.10 56.79 48.62
N GLN A 145 21.72 55.55 48.92
CA GLN A 145 20.40 54.98 48.66
C GLN A 145 19.70 54.76 50.00
N LEU A 146 18.50 55.32 50.14
CA LEU A 146 17.60 55.14 51.27
C LEU A 146 16.46 54.23 50.82
N LEU A 147 16.32 53.08 51.46
CA LEU A 147 15.20 52.16 51.30
C LEU A 147 14.28 52.36 52.49
N ILE A 148 13.05 52.82 52.26
CA ILE A 148 12.10 53.15 53.33
C ILE A 148 10.84 52.31 53.13
N ASP A 149 10.49 51.53 54.15
CA ASP A 149 9.28 50.71 54.17
C ASP A 149 8.09 51.56 54.63
N GLU A 150 7.43 52.20 53.67
CA GLU A 150 6.35 53.15 53.92
C GLU A 150 5.12 52.50 54.57
N ASP A 151 4.86 51.21 54.30
CA ASP A 151 3.78 50.46 54.94
C ASP A 151 4.04 50.30 56.44
N LYS A 152 5.28 49.95 56.82
CA LYS A 152 5.67 49.89 58.24
C LYS A 152 5.65 51.26 58.92
N VAL A 153 6.07 52.32 58.23
CA VAL A 153 5.95 53.70 58.75
C VAL A 153 4.49 54.02 59.04
N ASN A 154 3.58 53.71 58.11
CA ASN A 154 2.15 53.94 58.26
C ASN A 154 1.52 53.08 59.36
N GLU A 155 1.91 51.82 59.52
CA GLU A 155 1.49 50.97 60.65
C GLU A 155 1.96 51.53 62.00
N THR A 156 3.21 51.99 62.08
CA THR A 156 3.78 52.60 63.28
C THR A 156 3.11 53.93 63.62
N MET A 157 2.75 54.73 62.60
CA MET A 157 1.97 55.96 62.76
C MET A 157 0.53 55.69 63.24
N LYS A 158 -0.11 54.60 62.82
CA LYS A 158 -1.44 54.20 63.35
C LYS A 158 -1.38 53.83 64.84
N GLN A 159 -0.24 53.30 65.31
CA GLN A 159 -0.04 53.02 66.73
C GLN A 159 0.02 54.32 67.54
N LEU A 160 0.61 55.40 66.99
CA LEU A 160 0.61 56.74 67.59
C LEU A 160 -0.81 57.28 67.84
N ASP A 161 -1.71 57.11 66.86
CA ASP A 161 -3.11 57.55 66.98
C ASP A 161 -3.89 56.78 68.06
N SER A 162 -3.40 55.61 68.48
CA SER A 162 -4.02 54.75 69.50
C SER A 162 -3.44 54.92 70.91
N SER A 163 -2.27 55.56 71.07
CA SER A 163 -1.55 55.68 72.34
C SER A 163 -1.64 57.09 72.96
N THR A 164 -2.16 57.20 74.20
CA THR A 164 -2.32 58.47 74.93
C THR A 164 -1.11 58.89 75.78
N MET A 165 0.11 58.40 75.50
CA MET A 165 1.32 58.70 76.28
C MET A 165 2.51 59.01 75.36
N ASP A 166 3.40 59.92 75.78
CA ASP A 166 4.65 60.34 75.13
C ASP A 166 5.65 59.17 74.98
N THR A 167 5.38 58.21 74.10
CA THR A 167 6.35 57.19 73.67
C THR A 167 7.13 57.71 72.48
N THR A 168 8.44 57.92 72.64
CA THR A 168 9.39 58.09 71.53
C THR A 168 9.34 56.84 70.66
N LEU A 169 8.66 56.92 69.51
CA LEU A 169 8.60 55.84 68.53
C LEU A 169 9.97 55.65 67.87
N ASN A 170 10.37 54.40 67.67
CA ASN A 170 11.59 54.08 66.94
C ASN A 170 11.23 53.69 65.50
N PHE A 171 11.77 54.43 64.53
CA PHE A 171 11.60 54.17 63.10
C PHE A 171 12.85 53.55 62.46
N ASP A 172 13.91 53.24 63.22
CA ASP A 172 15.18 52.71 62.70
C ASP A 172 15.00 51.43 61.87
N ASP A 173 14.05 50.57 62.23
CA ASP A 173 13.74 49.33 61.49
C ASP A 173 12.99 49.57 60.16
N CYS A 174 12.52 50.79 59.93
CA CYS A 174 11.81 51.16 58.70
C CYS A 174 12.76 51.62 57.58
N ILE A 175 14.03 51.91 57.89
CA ILE A 175 14.96 52.53 56.94
C ILE A 175 16.26 51.73 56.82
N THR A 176 16.68 51.47 55.59
CA THR A 176 18.02 50.94 55.29
C THR A 176 18.78 51.95 54.45
N VAL A 177 20.01 52.28 54.86
CA VAL A 177 20.87 53.27 54.19
C VAL A 177 22.07 52.56 53.60
N ASN A 178 22.25 52.65 52.29
CA ASN A 178 23.38 52.08 51.57
C ASN A 178 24.18 53.19 50.88
N ARG A 179 25.50 53.22 51.07
CA ARG A 179 26.39 54.09 50.29
C ARG A 179 26.76 53.35 49.00
N VAL A 180 26.06 53.64 47.91
CA VAL A 180 26.11 52.85 46.66
C VAL A 180 27.30 53.22 45.78
N PHE A 181 27.64 54.52 45.75
CA PHE A 181 28.77 55.03 44.98
C PHE A 181 29.68 55.86 45.88
N GLU A 182 30.95 55.50 45.96
CA GLU A 182 31.92 56.10 46.89
C GLU A 182 32.92 57.04 46.21
N LYS A 183 32.87 57.19 44.89
CA LYS A 183 33.89 57.92 44.13
C LYS A 183 33.74 59.44 44.30
N HIS A 184 34.77 60.09 44.83
CA HIS A 184 34.85 61.55 44.86
C HIS A 184 35.22 62.14 43.48
N LEU A 185 34.51 63.19 43.10
CA LEU A 185 34.69 63.96 41.89
C LEU A 185 35.46 65.25 42.19
N ARG A 186 36.24 65.71 41.21
CA ARG A 186 37.00 66.97 41.33
C ARG A 186 36.10 68.20 41.27
N GLU A 187 35.07 68.13 40.44
CA GLU A 187 34.09 69.19 40.29
C GLU A 187 32.85 68.86 41.09
N PRO A 188 32.21 69.87 41.72
CA PRO A 188 30.97 69.65 42.43
C PRO A 188 29.86 69.26 41.43
N VAL A 189 29.11 68.22 41.78
CA VAL A 189 27.90 67.79 41.07
C VAL A 189 26.82 68.84 41.27
N THR A 190 26.21 69.27 40.16
CA THR A 190 25.13 70.26 40.14
C THR A 190 23.75 69.62 40.03
N SER A 191 23.63 68.49 39.34
CA SER A 191 22.38 67.72 39.22
C SER A 191 22.68 66.25 38.97
N PHE A 192 21.72 65.39 39.31
CA PHE A 192 21.83 63.96 39.03
C PHE A 192 20.49 63.36 38.59
N ALA A 193 20.57 62.28 37.82
CA ALA A 193 19.43 61.48 37.46
C ALA A 193 19.80 59.99 37.58
N PRO A 194 19.21 59.26 38.54
CA PRO A 194 19.38 57.81 38.60
C PRO A 194 18.51 57.14 37.52
N MET A 195 18.91 55.97 37.05
CA MET A 195 18.24 55.24 35.99
C MET A 195 17.71 53.90 36.49
N ALA A 196 16.41 53.63 36.29
CA ALA A 196 15.86 52.29 36.39
C ALA A 196 16.20 51.53 35.09
N ASN A 197 16.80 50.34 35.19
CA ASN A 197 17.11 49.55 33.99
C ASN A 197 15.79 49.18 33.28
N TYR A 198 15.72 49.49 31.98
CA TYR A 198 14.77 48.86 31.08
C TYR A 198 15.17 47.39 30.92
N ASP A 199 14.25 46.47 31.15
CA ASP A 199 14.46 45.02 31.00
C ASP A 199 15.02 44.70 29.61
N LEU A 200 16.35 44.57 29.55
CA LEU A 200 17.10 43.99 28.45
C LEU A 200 17.69 42.65 28.93
N GLY A 201 16.81 41.80 29.47
CA GLY A 201 16.95 40.35 29.48
C GLY A 201 18.18 39.72 30.17
N ASN A 202 18.80 40.35 31.18
CA ASN A 202 19.81 39.67 32.01
C ASN A 202 19.78 40.15 33.47
N ASP A 203 19.71 39.18 34.39
CA ASP A 203 19.51 39.26 35.86
C ASP A 203 20.63 39.98 36.67
N THR A 204 20.99 41.21 36.33
CA THR A 204 21.84 42.02 37.23
C THR A 204 21.36 43.46 37.34
N VAL A 205 20.66 43.75 38.44
CA VAL A 205 20.20 45.08 38.85
C VAL A 205 21.40 45.91 39.29
N HIS A 206 21.98 46.69 38.39
CA HIS A 206 22.91 47.76 38.76
C HIS A 206 22.36 49.09 38.23
N ALA A 207 22.02 50.00 39.14
CA ALA A 207 21.56 51.34 38.82
C ALA A 207 22.68 52.12 38.11
N VAL A 208 22.37 52.68 36.93
CA VAL A 208 23.26 53.66 36.28
C VAL A 208 22.91 55.02 36.86
N VAL A 209 23.91 55.80 37.28
CA VAL A 209 23.72 57.18 37.72
C VAL A 209 24.37 58.12 36.72
N MET A 210 23.60 59.10 36.27
CA MET A 210 24.11 60.22 35.47
C MET A 210 24.22 61.45 36.38
N SER A 211 25.43 61.95 36.59
CA SER A 211 25.71 63.12 37.45
C SER A 211 26.34 64.20 36.59
N ALA A 212 25.83 65.43 36.64
CA ALA A 212 26.38 66.55 35.86
C ALA A 212 27.16 67.51 36.75
N SER A 213 28.22 68.09 36.20
CA SER A 213 28.99 69.19 36.78
C SER A 213 29.00 70.40 35.85
N THR A 214 29.82 71.40 36.19
CA THR A 214 30.03 72.59 35.36
C THR A 214 30.67 72.27 34.01
N GLU A 215 31.60 71.31 33.95
CA GLU A 215 32.36 71.01 32.72
C GLU A 215 31.98 69.68 32.07
N SER A 216 31.30 68.76 32.77
CA SER A 216 31.03 67.43 32.22
C SER A 216 29.80 66.74 32.78
N ILE A 217 29.28 65.76 32.04
CA ILE A 217 28.27 64.80 32.49
C ILE A 217 28.99 63.46 32.71
N TYR A 218 28.93 62.95 33.93
CA TYR A 218 29.49 61.68 34.36
C TYR A 218 28.43 60.57 34.31
N PHE A 219 28.82 59.39 33.85
CA PHE A 219 28.01 58.17 33.86
C PHE A 219 28.71 57.15 34.75
N GLN A 220 28.05 56.78 35.84
CA GLN A 220 28.59 55.86 36.83
C GLN A 220 27.75 54.57 36.90
N ARG A 221 28.46 53.44 36.81
CA ARG A 221 27.99 52.08 37.10
C ARG A 221 28.93 51.48 38.13
N THR A 222 28.51 50.40 38.77
CA THR A 222 29.30 49.73 39.83
C THR A 222 30.73 49.38 39.39
N GLU A 223 30.93 49.05 38.12
CA GLU A 223 32.24 48.71 37.55
C GLU A 223 32.79 49.71 36.52
N CYS A 224 32.03 50.75 36.14
CA CYS A 224 32.39 51.64 35.02
C CYS A 224 32.13 53.11 35.33
N PHE A 225 33.06 53.98 34.92
CA PHE A 225 32.96 55.43 35.08
C PHE A 225 33.43 56.14 33.82
N GLU A 226 32.51 56.88 33.18
CA GLU A 226 32.78 57.59 31.93
C GLU A 226 32.27 59.04 32.00
N LYS A 227 32.76 59.93 31.11
CA LYS A 227 32.33 61.34 31.08
C LYS A 227 32.21 61.91 29.68
N ILE A 228 31.25 62.82 29.50
CA ILE A 228 31.04 63.68 28.33
C ILE A 228 31.42 65.11 28.72
N TYR A 229 32.24 65.79 27.92
CA TYR A 229 32.55 67.21 28.15
C TYR A 229 31.44 68.12 27.61
N LEU A 230 31.06 69.10 28.41
CA LEU A 230 30.10 70.13 28.04
C LEU A 230 30.79 71.27 27.31
N ARG A 231 30.06 71.95 26.42
CA ARG A 231 30.57 73.17 25.79
C ARG A 231 30.57 74.31 26.80
N PRO A 232 31.58 75.21 26.81
CA PRO A 232 31.65 76.32 27.77
C PRO A 232 30.43 77.24 27.75
N GLU A 233 29.75 77.39 26.61
CA GLU A 233 28.56 78.24 26.44
C GLU A 233 27.34 77.75 27.24
N TYR A 234 27.35 76.49 27.68
CA TYR A 234 26.28 75.93 28.51
C TYR A 234 26.32 76.43 29.95
N CYS A 235 27.48 76.91 30.43
CA CYS A 235 27.72 77.29 31.82
C CYS A 235 27.39 76.15 32.83
N GLY A 236 27.51 74.89 32.41
CA GLY A 236 27.13 73.71 33.19
C GLY A 236 25.66 73.30 33.05
N ILE A 237 25.31 72.15 33.62
CA ILE A 237 23.92 71.66 33.68
C ILE A 237 23.26 72.17 34.96
N LYS A 238 22.10 72.80 34.81
CA LYS A 238 21.22 73.21 35.91
C LYS A 238 20.46 72.01 36.47
N GLN A 239 19.82 71.22 35.61
CA GLN A 239 18.99 70.08 36.04
C GLN A 239 18.86 69.00 34.97
N LEU A 240 18.79 67.74 35.39
CA LEU A 240 18.55 66.57 34.55
C LEU A 240 17.12 66.04 34.74
N TYR A 241 16.44 65.74 33.64
CA TYR A 241 15.07 65.25 33.60
C TYR A 241 14.98 63.91 32.86
N ASN A 242 14.17 62.98 33.37
CA ASN A 242 13.89 61.70 32.74
C ASN A 242 12.52 61.74 32.06
N LEU A 243 12.49 61.56 30.74
CA LEU A 243 11.29 61.50 29.91
C LEU A 243 11.16 60.11 29.29
N VAL A 244 10.79 59.14 30.12
CA VAL A 244 10.61 57.72 29.76
C VAL A 244 11.86 57.15 29.07
N HIS A 245 11.98 57.28 27.75
CA HIS A 245 13.04 56.67 26.95
C HIS A 245 14.26 57.58 26.68
N PHE A 246 14.25 58.85 27.09
CA PHE A 246 15.35 59.79 26.88
C PHE A 246 15.52 60.75 28.07
N TYR A 247 16.72 61.30 28.23
CA TYR A 247 17.02 62.29 29.27
C TYR A 247 17.20 63.67 28.65
N ILE A 248 16.65 64.69 29.29
CA ILE A 248 16.87 66.09 28.91
C ILE A 248 17.69 66.77 29.98
N ALA A 249 18.79 67.41 29.60
CA ALA A 249 19.60 68.26 30.45
C ALA A 249 19.29 69.74 30.16
N LEU A 250 18.86 70.47 31.17
CA LEU A 250 18.71 71.92 31.13
C LEU A 250 20.04 72.58 31.51
N THR A 251 20.58 73.43 30.65
CA THR A 251 21.83 74.13 30.91
C THR A 251 21.62 75.40 31.74
N ASN A 252 22.65 75.87 32.46
CA ASN A 252 22.60 77.15 33.16
C ASN A 252 22.46 78.35 32.20
N SER A 253 22.83 78.21 30.92
CA SER A 253 22.60 79.23 29.89
C SER A 253 21.16 79.23 29.35
N GLY A 254 20.38 78.20 29.63
CA GLY A 254 18.96 78.04 29.27
C GLY A 254 18.69 77.28 27.97
N GLN A 255 19.63 76.43 27.55
CA GLN A 255 19.46 75.50 26.42
C GLN A 255 19.04 74.12 26.93
N LEU A 256 18.35 73.35 26.08
CA LEU A 256 17.99 71.96 26.37
C LEU A 256 18.87 71.02 25.55
N LEU A 257 19.42 70.00 26.20
CA LEU A 257 20.23 68.96 25.57
C LEU A 257 19.52 67.62 25.72
N GLU A 258 19.30 66.91 24.63
CA GLU A 258 18.90 65.50 24.69
C GLU A 258 20.16 64.66 24.93
N VAL A 259 20.16 63.91 26.03
CA VAL A 259 21.27 63.06 26.43
C VAL A 259 20.81 61.60 26.38
N CYS A 260 21.40 60.81 25.50
CA CYS A 260 21.15 59.38 25.46
C CYS A 260 22.11 58.66 26.42
N PRO A 261 21.60 58.00 27.47
CA PRO A 261 22.46 57.35 28.46
C PRO A 261 23.14 56.07 27.94
N VAL A 262 22.62 55.48 26.86
CA VAL A 262 23.18 54.27 26.24
C VAL A 262 24.31 54.62 25.29
N THR A 263 24.06 55.52 24.33
CA THR A 263 25.06 55.93 23.33
C THR A 263 26.03 57.00 23.86
N LYS A 264 25.68 57.64 24.98
CA LYS A 264 26.45 58.74 25.60
C LYS A 264 26.64 59.91 24.63
N LEU A 265 25.64 60.13 23.78
CA LEU A 265 25.57 61.28 22.88
C LEU A 265 24.70 62.35 23.53
N ALA A 266 25.14 63.60 23.41
CA ALA A 266 24.38 64.78 23.79
C ALA A 266 24.12 65.61 22.52
N SER A 267 22.86 65.94 22.26
CA SER A 267 22.44 66.75 21.12
C SER A 267 21.68 67.99 21.59
N ASP A 268 21.90 69.13 20.94
CA ASP A 268 21.13 70.35 21.18
C ASP A 268 19.68 70.16 20.71
N LEU A 269 18.72 70.45 21.59
CA LEU A 269 17.31 70.55 21.22
C LEU A 269 17.01 72.01 20.86
N HIS A 270 16.59 72.25 19.62
CA HIS A 270 16.33 73.61 19.16
C HIS A 270 15.00 74.14 19.72
N VAL A 271 15.09 75.14 20.60
CA VAL A 271 13.95 75.85 21.17
C VAL A 271 14.11 77.34 20.87
N PRO A 272 13.05 78.05 20.44
CA PRO A 272 13.15 79.45 20.03
C PRO A 272 13.40 80.44 21.19
N TYR A 273 13.41 79.96 22.43
CA TYR A 273 13.62 80.76 23.65
C TYR A 273 14.51 80.00 24.63
N LYS A 274 15.09 80.73 25.59
CA LYS A 274 15.89 80.16 26.67
C LYS A 274 15.00 79.73 27.82
N VAL A 275 15.15 78.49 28.26
CA VAL A 275 14.40 77.89 29.37
C VAL A 275 15.14 78.20 30.68
N ASP A 276 14.42 78.62 31.71
CA ASP A 276 14.94 78.77 33.06
C ASP A 276 14.61 77.56 33.92
N ASP A 277 13.39 77.02 33.83
CA ASP A 277 12.98 75.82 34.56
C ASP A 277 11.85 75.10 33.82
N PHE A 278 11.64 73.81 34.07
CA PHE A 278 10.46 73.11 33.57
C PHE A 278 10.05 71.89 34.38
N ILE A 279 8.77 71.53 34.29
CA ILE A 279 8.23 70.30 34.89
C ILE A 279 7.39 69.53 33.87
N ILE A 280 7.22 68.23 34.12
CA ILE A 280 6.48 67.32 33.24
C ILE A 280 5.03 67.27 33.71
N LEU A 281 4.10 67.72 32.86
CA LEU A 281 2.66 67.76 33.18
C LEU A 281 1.96 66.47 32.79
N GLU A 282 2.16 65.96 31.59
CA GLU A 282 1.54 64.71 31.11
C GLU A 282 2.59 63.87 30.39
N CYS A 283 2.53 62.55 30.58
CA CYS A 283 3.47 61.62 29.97
C CYS A 283 2.77 60.30 29.68
N THR A 284 2.06 60.25 28.57
CA THR A 284 1.54 59.00 27.97
C THR A 284 2.50 58.55 26.87
N GLY A 285 2.42 57.28 26.43
CA GLY A 285 3.32 56.75 25.39
C GLY A 285 3.34 57.57 24.09
N ASP A 286 2.26 58.31 23.82
CA ASP A 286 2.08 59.08 22.57
C ASP A 286 2.10 60.61 22.77
N VAL A 287 1.96 61.13 24.01
CA VAL A 287 1.87 62.58 24.29
C VAL A 287 2.64 62.95 25.55
N ILE A 288 3.59 63.89 25.42
CA ILE A 288 4.32 64.51 26.53
C ILE A 288 4.02 66.00 26.55
N GLU A 289 3.43 66.51 27.64
CA GLU A 289 3.20 67.94 27.87
C GLU A 289 4.15 68.46 28.96
N LEU A 290 4.78 69.61 28.71
CA LEU A 290 5.73 70.26 29.61
C LEU A 290 5.22 71.65 30.01
N LEU A 291 5.41 72.01 31.29
CA LEU A 291 5.27 73.39 31.77
C LEU A 291 6.65 74.02 31.86
N LEU A 292 6.94 74.98 30.99
CA LEU A 292 8.21 75.68 30.90
C LEU A 292 8.12 77.07 31.54
N LEU A 293 9.18 77.50 32.19
CA LEU A 293 9.41 78.88 32.62
C LEU A 293 10.60 79.42 31.83
N THR A 294 10.43 80.50 31.07
CA THR A 294 11.51 81.05 30.26
C THR A 294 12.44 81.93 31.09
N LYS A 295 13.65 82.15 30.58
CA LYS A 295 14.49 83.28 31.00
C LYS A 295 13.91 84.60 30.47
N PRO A 296 14.23 85.75 31.09
CA PRO A 296 13.83 87.04 30.55
C PRO A 296 14.35 87.21 29.12
N ASP A 297 13.46 87.59 28.22
CA ASP A 297 13.80 87.90 26.82
C ASP A 297 14.56 89.23 26.71
N LEU A 298 14.84 89.69 25.48
CA LEU A 298 15.54 90.98 25.26
C LEU A 298 14.77 92.18 25.82
N ASN A 299 13.46 92.04 26.04
CA ASN A 299 12.59 93.07 26.61
C ASN A 299 12.43 92.92 28.13
N GLY A 300 13.10 91.94 28.75
CA GLY A 300 12.98 91.65 30.18
C GLY A 300 11.72 90.87 30.56
N THR A 301 10.92 90.43 29.59
CA THR A 301 9.68 89.68 29.84
C THR A 301 9.97 88.20 30.08
N ARG A 302 9.34 87.64 31.11
CA ARG A 302 9.46 86.23 31.50
C ARG A 302 8.11 85.55 31.25
N LEU A 303 8.12 84.37 30.62
CA LEU A 303 6.90 83.67 30.23
C LEU A 303 6.83 82.28 30.87
N MET A 304 5.64 81.86 31.27
CA MET A 304 5.32 80.46 31.56
C MET A 304 4.57 79.88 30.36
N LYS A 305 5.00 78.75 29.82
CA LYS A 305 4.44 78.13 28.61
C LYS A 305 4.07 76.67 28.83
N ILE A 306 2.93 76.24 28.29
CA ILE A 306 2.57 74.83 28.18
C ILE A 306 2.88 74.38 26.76
N VAL A 307 3.77 73.40 26.61
CA VAL A 307 4.24 72.93 25.31
C VAL A 307 4.15 71.43 25.15
N ASP A 308 4.01 70.97 23.91
CA ASP A 308 4.13 69.55 23.56
C ASP A 308 5.58 69.18 23.30
N PHE A 309 5.97 67.96 23.67
CA PHE A 309 7.27 67.38 23.33
C PHE A 309 7.05 66.16 22.40
N PRO A 310 7.85 65.98 21.32
CA PRO A 310 9.08 66.68 20.96
C PRO A 310 8.90 67.94 20.10
N SER A 311 7.68 68.26 19.66
CA SER A 311 7.46 69.37 18.71
C SER A 311 7.79 70.75 19.27
N MET A 312 7.82 70.91 20.60
CA MET A 312 7.96 72.18 21.32
C MET A 312 6.91 73.23 20.89
N SER A 313 5.75 72.77 20.41
CA SER A 313 4.62 73.62 20.05
C SER A 313 3.97 74.20 21.30
N CYS A 314 3.90 75.53 21.38
CA CYS A 314 3.24 76.24 22.47
C CYS A 314 1.72 76.14 22.33
N LYS A 315 1.06 75.55 23.33
CA LYS A 315 -0.40 75.53 23.45
C LYS A 315 -0.91 76.80 24.14
N TYR A 316 -0.24 77.20 25.23
CA TYR A 316 -0.62 78.34 26.05
C TYR A 316 0.62 79.04 26.60
N GLU A 317 0.55 80.36 26.79
CA GLU A 317 1.60 81.17 27.40
C GLU A 317 1.01 82.22 28.34
N LEU A 318 1.78 82.56 29.38
CA LEU A 318 1.41 83.51 30.42
C LEU A 318 2.60 84.40 30.80
N ASP A 319 2.36 85.71 30.96
CA ASP A 319 3.35 86.67 31.45
C ASP A 319 3.60 86.47 32.95
N MET A 320 4.88 86.43 33.33
CA MET A 320 5.32 86.12 34.68
C MET A 320 6.15 87.25 35.28
N GLY A 321 6.04 87.41 36.61
CA GLY A 321 6.89 88.32 37.37
C GLY A 321 8.34 87.86 37.45
N GLU A 322 9.18 88.71 38.04
CA GLU A 322 10.63 88.47 38.14
C GLU A 322 10.97 87.18 38.92
N HIS A 323 10.25 86.91 40.01
CA HIS A 323 10.49 85.76 40.88
C HIS A 323 9.34 84.76 40.82
N VAL A 324 9.58 83.63 40.17
CA VAL A 324 8.65 82.51 40.02
C VAL A 324 9.41 81.21 40.17
N TRP A 325 8.81 80.27 40.90
CA TRP A 325 9.26 78.90 41.06
C TRP A 325 8.15 77.94 40.65
N LEU A 326 8.51 76.92 39.87
CA LEU A 326 7.58 75.85 39.50
C LEU A 326 7.42 74.87 40.67
N VAL A 327 6.20 74.37 40.87
CA VAL A 327 5.92 73.35 41.88
C VAL A 327 6.00 71.98 41.19
N GLN A 328 6.83 71.09 41.70
CA GLN A 328 6.83 69.70 41.24
C GLN A 328 5.46 69.10 41.54
N GLN A 329 4.80 68.52 40.53
CA GLN A 329 3.43 68.04 40.66
C GLN A 329 3.27 66.69 39.94
N PRO A 330 2.23 65.90 40.26
CA PRO A 330 2.06 64.58 39.68
C PRO A 330 1.85 64.68 38.18
N LYS A 331 2.34 63.66 37.46
CA LYS A 331 1.98 63.47 36.04
C LYS A 331 0.45 63.37 35.96
N SER A 332 -0.13 64.26 35.18
CA SER A 332 -1.56 64.50 35.00
C SER A 332 -2.23 65.14 36.23
N ALA A 333 -1.70 66.25 36.74
CA ALA A 333 -2.40 67.09 37.74
C ALA A 333 -3.70 67.72 37.15
N LEU A 334 -4.74 67.91 37.97
CA LEU A 334 -6.03 68.52 37.54
C LEU A 334 -5.91 70.04 37.41
N ASN A 335 -5.24 70.65 38.40
CA ASN A 335 -4.86 72.05 38.43
C ASN A 335 -3.33 72.13 38.39
N MET A 336 -2.79 73.24 37.87
CA MET A 336 -1.34 73.46 37.86
C MET A 336 -0.98 74.45 38.97
N TYR A 337 0.07 74.17 39.72
CA TYR A 337 0.50 75.03 40.83
C TYR A 337 1.87 75.66 40.57
N TYR A 338 2.06 76.89 41.04
CA TYR A 338 3.33 77.61 40.96
C TYR A 338 3.43 78.64 42.09
N ILE A 339 4.65 79.04 42.44
CA ILE A 339 4.91 80.01 43.52
C ILE A 339 5.45 81.31 42.92
N THR A 340 4.91 82.44 43.33
CA THR A 340 5.39 83.78 42.95
C THR A 340 6.01 84.49 44.15
N GLY A 341 7.12 85.19 43.94
CA GLY A 341 7.78 86.00 44.97
C GLY A 341 7.55 87.49 44.78
N ASN A 342 7.25 88.20 45.86
CA ASN A 342 7.12 89.65 45.88
C ASN A 342 8.27 90.29 46.68
N ALA A 343 8.96 91.24 46.06
CA ALA A 343 10.01 92.05 46.68
C ALA A 343 9.40 93.39 47.09
N ARG A 344 8.82 93.45 48.29
CA ARG A 344 8.00 94.61 48.73
C ARG A 344 8.77 95.94 48.82
N ASP A 345 10.09 95.97 49.01
CA ASP A 345 10.87 97.24 49.12
C ASP A 345 12.41 97.15 48.89
N GLN A 346 13.01 95.99 48.58
CA GLN A 346 14.48 95.82 48.44
C GLN A 346 14.83 94.71 47.45
N HIS A 347 16.09 94.63 47.02
CA HIS A 347 16.64 93.66 46.05
C HIS A 347 16.34 92.16 46.31
N HIS A 348 15.67 91.78 47.41
CA HIS A 348 15.40 90.38 47.77
C HIS A 348 13.91 90.13 48.05
N VAL A 349 13.46 88.90 47.79
CA VAL A 349 12.06 88.47 47.98
C VAL A 349 11.76 88.33 49.47
N GLN A 350 10.73 89.03 49.94
CA GLN A 350 10.31 89.06 51.35
C GLN A 350 9.01 88.29 51.58
N GLU A 351 8.30 87.97 50.50
CA GLU A 351 6.99 87.33 50.50
C GLU A 351 6.89 86.35 49.33
N ILE A 352 6.32 85.19 49.59
CA ILE A 352 5.96 84.24 48.54
C ILE A 352 4.46 83.94 48.59
N GLU A 353 3.88 83.69 47.42
CA GLU A 353 2.46 83.40 47.25
C GLU A 353 2.29 82.15 46.38
N MET A 354 1.47 81.21 46.85
CA MET A 354 1.12 79.99 46.11
C MET A 354 -0.07 80.29 45.20
N LYS A 355 0.10 80.08 43.90
CA LYS A 355 -0.93 80.30 42.88
C LYS A 355 -1.36 78.98 42.23
N ILE A 356 -2.64 78.89 41.89
CA ILE A 356 -3.25 77.77 41.17
C ILE A 356 -3.78 78.26 39.81
N LEU A 357 -3.45 77.53 38.76
CA LEU A 357 -3.94 77.75 37.40
C LEU A 357 -4.98 76.67 37.07
N SER A 358 -6.23 77.10 36.90
CA SER A 358 -7.39 76.22 36.67
C SER A 358 -7.96 76.40 35.27
N GLU A 359 -8.36 75.28 34.64
CA GLU A 359 -9.05 75.27 33.35
C GLU A 359 -10.46 75.86 33.49
N THR A 360 -10.81 76.84 32.65
CA THR A 360 -12.11 77.54 32.72
C THR A 360 -13.21 76.86 31.91
N GLN A 361 -12.89 75.93 31.01
CA GLN A 361 -13.88 75.23 30.18
C GLN A 361 -14.47 73.97 30.88
N PRO A 362 -15.78 73.95 31.21
CA PRO A 362 -16.41 72.82 31.92
C PRO A 362 -16.32 71.49 31.18
N ALA A 363 -16.45 71.49 29.84
CA ALA A 363 -16.38 70.26 29.04
C ALA A 363 -14.99 69.60 29.08
N LEU A 364 -13.91 70.40 28.98
CA LEU A 364 -12.53 69.91 29.06
C LEU A 364 -12.20 69.44 30.48
N ARG A 365 -12.73 70.13 31.50
CA ARG A 365 -12.61 69.71 32.89
C ARG A 365 -13.32 68.39 33.17
N LEU A 366 -14.51 68.19 32.63
CA LEU A 366 -15.25 66.93 32.75
C LEU A 366 -14.48 65.77 32.10
N ASP A 367 -13.95 65.97 30.89
CA ASP A 367 -13.14 64.97 30.21
C ASP A 367 -11.86 64.62 31.00
N LYS A 368 -11.19 65.63 31.59
CA LYS A 368 -10.07 65.40 32.53
C LYS A 368 -10.50 64.60 33.77
N LEU A 369 -11.69 64.81 34.33
CA LEU A 369 -12.20 64.03 35.47
C LEU A 369 -12.47 62.57 35.09
N ILE A 370 -13.07 62.35 33.92
CA ILE A 370 -13.36 61.01 33.38
C ILE A 370 -12.08 60.23 33.13
N ARG A 371 -11.08 60.83 32.47
CA ARG A 371 -9.77 60.17 32.21
C ARG A 371 -9.04 59.77 33.49
N LYS A 372 -9.29 60.48 34.59
CA LYS A 372 -8.66 60.22 35.90
C LYS A 372 -9.42 59.21 36.75
N GLY A 373 -10.54 58.68 36.27
CA GLY A 373 -11.34 57.70 37.02
C GLY A 373 -12.11 58.28 38.22
N ARG A 374 -12.15 59.62 38.38
CA ARG A 374 -12.95 60.29 39.43
C ARG A 374 -14.42 60.41 38.97
N LEU A 375 -15.06 59.27 38.76
CA LEU A 375 -16.36 59.19 38.10
C LEU A 375 -17.49 59.79 38.93
N ASP A 376 -17.43 59.68 40.25
CA ASP A 376 -18.47 60.22 41.13
C ASP A 376 -18.46 61.75 41.15
N GLU A 377 -17.26 62.34 41.22
CA GLU A 377 -17.09 63.79 41.09
C GLU A 377 -17.39 64.29 39.69
N ALA A 378 -17.06 63.51 38.65
CA ALA A 378 -17.45 63.82 37.28
C ALA A 378 -18.98 63.87 37.15
N GLU A 379 -19.70 62.99 37.85
CA GLU A 379 -21.17 62.92 37.84
C GLU A 379 -21.79 64.14 38.53
N GLU A 380 -21.30 64.51 39.72
CA GLU A 380 -21.72 65.73 40.43
C GLU A 380 -21.41 66.98 39.61
N PHE A 381 -20.20 67.05 39.02
CA PHE A 381 -19.79 68.17 38.18
C PHE A 381 -20.64 68.27 36.91
N ALA A 382 -20.90 67.16 36.22
CA ALA A 382 -21.74 67.17 35.03
C ALA A 382 -23.18 67.59 35.36
N LYS A 383 -23.74 67.16 36.50
CA LYS A 383 -25.04 67.63 36.99
C LYS A 383 -25.04 69.13 37.30
N GLN A 384 -23.98 69.65 37.91
CA GLN A 384 -23.86 71.06 38.26
C GLN A 384 -23.77 71.97 37.02
N PHE A 385 -23.07 71.53 35.98
CA PHE A 385 -22.82 72.30 34.75
C PHE A 385 -23.72 71.91 33.57
N ASP A 386 -24.75 71.09 33.81
CA ASP A 386 -25.70 70.59 32.81
C ASP A 386 -25.01 69.94 31.58
N LEU A 387 -23.98 69.12 31.85
CA LEU A 387 -23.22 68.37 30.86
C LEU A 387 -23.75 66.93 30.72
N SER A 388 -23.49 66.28 29.59
CA SER A 388 -23.95 64.91 29.33
C SER A 388 -23.33 63.89 30.29
N LEU A 389 -24.16 63.01 30.86
CA LEU A 389 -23.74 61.89 31.71
C LEU A 389 -23.28 60.66 30.92
N GLN A 390 -23.55 60.61 29.60
CA GLN A 390 -23.21 59.44 28.77
C GLN A 390 -21.71 59.08 28.83
N PRO A 391 -20.75 60.01 28.68
CA PRO A 391 -19.32 59.70 28.79
C PRO A 391 -18.91 59.12 30.15
N ILE A 392 -19.62 59.49 31.22
CA ILE A 392 -19.39 59.02 32.58
C ILE A 392 -19.89 57.58 32.73
N HIS A 393 -21.10 57.28 32.27
CA HIS A 393 -21.65 55.91 32.26
C HIS A 393 -20.80 54.97 31.40
N GLN A 394 -20.30 55.44 30.26
CA GLN A 394 -19.36 54.71 29.40
C GLN A 394 -18.05 54.38 30.12
N ALA A 395 -17.45 55.36 30.80
CA ALA A 395 -16.23 55.15 31.57
C ALA A 395 -16.45 54.23 32.78
N ARG A 396 -17.58 54.39 33.50
CA ARG A 396 -17.98 53.51 34.62
C ARG A 396 -18.18 52.07 34.18
N THR A 397 -18.78 51.85 33.01
CA THR A 397 -18.92 50.52 32.40
C THR A 397 -17.56 49.90 32.10
N LYS A 398 -16.63 50.65 31.50
CA LYS A 398 -15.26 50.16 31.23
C LYS A 398 -14.52 49.78 32.50
N ALA A 399 -14.62 50.59 33.55
CA ALA A 399 -14.00 50.32 34.85
C ALA A 399 -14.57 49.03 35.48
N LEU A 400 -15.90 48.92 35.59
CA LEU A 400 -16.55 47.74 36.17
C LEU A 400 -16.27 46.45 35.39
N LEU A 401 -16.18 46.52 34.05
CA LEU A 401 -15.79 45.38 33.22
C LEU A 401 -14.32 44.99 33.41
N ALA A 402 -13.42 45.95 33.61
CA ALA A 402 -12.01 45.69 33.91
C ALA A 402 -11.84 45.06 35.30
N ASP A 403 -12.57 45.56 36.31
CA ASP A 403 -12.58 45.00 37.66
C ASP A 403 -13.09 43.56 37.66
N MET A 404 -14.17 43.29 36.93
CA MET A 404 -14.71 41.95 36.76
C MET A 404 -13.72 41.01 36.07
N ALA A 405 -12.98 41.48 35.07
CA ALA A 405 -11.96 40.68 34.39
C ALA A 405 -10.73 40.41 35.28
N ALA A 406 -10.40 41.31 36.22
CA ALA A 406 -9.29 41.17 37.16
C ALA A 406 -9.61 40.25 38.34
N SER A 407 -10.89 40.05 38.65
CA SER A 407 -11.35 39.30 39.83
C SER A 407 -11.30 37.78 39.62
N LYS A 408 -10.10 37.20 39.72
CA LYS A 408 -9.87 35.75 39.50
C LYS A 408 -10.29 34.84 40.65
N ASN A 409 -10.48 35.38 41.87
CA ASN A 409 -10.74 34.63 43.10
C ASN A 409 -12.09 34.96 43.78
N ALA A 410 -12.96 35.74 43.12
CA ALA A 410 -14.26 36.10 43.68
C ALA A 410 -15.21 34.91 43.76
N SER A 411 -16.06 34.90 44.77
CA SER A 411 -17.14 33.92 44.89
C SER A 411 -18.23 34.14 43.83
N ALA A 412 -19.04 33.12 43.53
CA ALA A 412 -20.11 33.22 42.54
C ALA A 412 -21.14 34.33 42.89
N ASP A 413 -21.45 34.51 44.17
CA ASP A 413 -22.38 35.55 44.64
C ASP A 413 -21.79 36.96 44.47
N GLU A 414 -20.49 37.14 44.72
CA GLU A 414 -19.79 38.42 44.50
C GLU A 414 -19.73 38.78 43.00
N LEU A 415 -19.43 37.80 42.14
CA LEU A 415 -19.41 37.98 40.68
C LEU A 415 -20.81 38.33 40.14
N GLU A 416 -21.87 37.70 40.65
CA GLU A 416 -23.25 38.04 40.28
C GLU A 416 -23.63 39.46 40.72
N GLY A 417 -23.18 39.89 41.91
CA GLY A 417 -23.34 41.27 42.38
C GLY A 417 -22.64 42.29 41.48
N MET A 418 -21.38 42.04 41.12
CA MET A 418 -20.62 42.87 40.17
C MET A 418 -21.28 42.89 38.79
N PHE A 419 -21.79 41.75 38.32
CA PHE A 419 -22.51 41.64 37.05
C PHE A 419 -23.82 42.43 37.06
N GLY A 420 -24.57 42.40 38.16
CA GLY A 420 -25.74 43.25 38.37
C GLY A 420 -25.41 44.72 38.18
N GLN A 421 -24.35 45.22 38.82
CA GLN A 421 -23.90 46.61 38.70
C GLN A 421 -23.52 46.98 37.25
N VAL A 422 -22.80 46.11 36.56
CA VAL A 422 -22.46 46.29 35.14
C VAL A 422 -23.72 46.43 34.29
N MET A 423 -24.72 45.56 34.49
CA MET A 423 -25.97 45.57 33.73
C MET A 423 -26.85 46.79 34.05
N GLU A 424 -26.84 47.28 35.29
CA GLU A 424 -27.54 48.52 35.67
C GLU A 424 -26.94 49.73 34.96
N VAL A 425 -25.61 49.88 34.96
CA VAL A 425 -24.94 51.00 34.30
C VAL A 425 -25.09 50.92 32.78
N LEU A 426 -24.99 49.72 32.19
CA LEU A 426 -25.21 49.51 30.76
C LEU A 426 -26.62 49.88 30.30
N ASN A 427 -27.63 49.69 31.15
CA ASN A 427 -29.02 50.10 30.84
C ASN A 427 -29.18 51.61 30.67
N LEU A 428 -28.31 52.41 31.30
CA LEU A 428 -28.31 53.87 31.21
C LEU A 428 -27.60 54.41 29.95
N ILE A 429 -26.91 53.54 29.20
CA ILE A 429 -26.18 53.93 27.99
C ILE A 429 -27.12 53.89 26.78
N GLU A 430 -27.19 55.01 26.06
CA GLU A 430 -28.01 55.16 24.87
C GLU A 430 -27.22 54.99 23.57
N ASP A 431 -25.90 55.16 23.62
CA ASP A 431 -25.00 55.11 22.45
C ASP A 431 -24.77 53.67 21.94
N PRO A 432 -25.31 53.29 20.77
CA PRO A 432 -25.15 51.95 20.21
C PRO A 432 -23.70 51.65 19.83
N SER A 433 -22.93 52.66 19.42
CA SER A 433 -21.54 52.49 18.97
C SER A 433 -20.62 52.08 20.12
N PHE A 434 -20.86 52.64 21.30
CA PHE A 434 -20.16 52.25 22.52
C PHE A 434 -20.50 50.82 22.94
N LEU A 435 -21.78 50.43 22.92
CA LEU A 435 -22.23 49.08 23.28
C LEU A 435 -21.53 48.01 22.42
N MET A 436 -21.29 48.31 21.14
CA MET A 436 -20.52 47.44 20.25
C MET A 436 -19.03 47.38 20.59
N THR A 437 -18.45 48.49 21.06
CA THR A 437 -17.05 48.53 21.49
C THR A 437 -16.80 47.62 22.69
N VAL A 438 -17.75 47.54 23.62
CA VAL A 438 -17.62 46.71 24.84
C VAL A 438 -18.04 45.25 24.66
N ARG A 439 -18.60 44.86 23.50
CA ARG A 439 -19.07 43.50 23.20
C ARG A 439 -18.03 42.41 23.55
N MET A 440 -16.76 42.67 23.28
CA MET A 440 -15.63 41.73 23.49
C MET A 440 -15.12 41.68 24.93
N ALA A 441 -15.78 42.35 25.87
CA ALA A 441 -15.38 42.30 27.28
C ALA A 441 -15.29 40.86 27.81
N SER A 442 -14.26 40.61 28.62
CA SER A 442 -14.07 39.32 29.28
C SER A 442 -15.06 39.18 30.43
N ILE A 443 -15.99 38.23 30.30
CA ILE A 443 -16.95 37.90 31.36
C ILE A 443 -16.61 36.49 31.83
N PRO A 444 -16.30 36.28 33.13
CA PRO A 444 -15.78 35.01 33.63
C PRO A 444 -16.69 33.81 33.39
N GLU A 445 -18.01 33.97 33.54
CA GLU A 445 -18.97 32.88 33.42
C GLU A 445 -19.75 32.85 32.10
N ARG A 446 -19.98 31.65 31.57
CA ARG A 446 -20.72 31.41 30.32
C ARG A 446 -22.17 31.91 30.39
N ASN A 447 -22.85 31.71 31.53
CA ASN A 447 -24.23 32.16 31.71
C ASN A 447 -24.37 33.69 31.80
N MET A 448 -23.45 34.36 32.50
CA MET A 448 -23.38 35.82 32.53
C MET A 448 -23.08 36.37 31.13
N LYS A 449 -22.10 35.78 30.41
CA LYS A 449 -21.78 36.19 29.03
C LYS A 449 -22.99 36.05 28.09
N ARG A 450 -23.77 34.98 28.23
CA ARG A 450 -25.01 34.79 27.46
C ARG A 450 -26.06 35.87 27.75
N ARG A 451 -26.28 36.23 29.03
CA ARG A 451 -27.19 37.32 29.41
C ARG A 451 -26.72 38.66 28.87
N TYR A 452 -25.43 38.93 28.98
CA TYR A 452 -24.78 40.12 28.45
C TYR A 452 -24.96 40.27 26.94
N LEU A 453 -24.68 39.22 26.16
CA LEU A 453 -24.85 39.24 24.71
C LEU A 453 -26.33 39.39 24.29
N ARG A 454 -27.27 38.80 25.02
CA ARG A 454 -28.72 38.99 24.77
C ARG A 454 -29.14 40.44 25.00
N PHE A 455 -28.66 41.07 26.05
CA PHE A 455 -28.91 42.49 26.30
C PHE A 455 -28.37 43.37 25.16
N LEU A 456 -27.15 43.11 24.68
CA LEU A 456 -26.61 43.84 23.53
C LEU A 456 -27.46 43.62 22.28
N LEU A 457 -27.95 42.40 22.05
CA LEU A 457 -28.83 42.10 20.91
C LEU A 457 -30.16 42.88 20.96
N GLU A 458 -30.71 43.14 22.14
CA GLU A 458 -31.92 43.96 22.32
C GLU A 458 -31.70 45.45 21.98
N LYS A 459 -30.45 45.91 21.97
CA LYS A 459 -30.06 47.32 21.74
C LYS A 459 -29.57 47.60 20.32
N VAL A 460 -29.43 46.56 19.49
CA VAL A 460 -28.92 46.64 18.11
C VAL A 460 -30.06 46.38 17.12
N ASP A 461 -30.00 46.97 15.93
CA ASP A 461 -30.97 46.68 14.87
C ASP A 461 -30.85 45.21 14.44
N THR A 462 -31.97 44.49 14.46
CA THR A 462 -32.09 43.08 14.08
C THR A 462 -31.51 42.70 12.72
N ASN A 463 -31.42 43.64 11.77
CA ASN A 463 -30.89 43.38 10.42
C ASN A 463 -29.44 43.83 10.22
N SER A 464 -28.75 44.26 11.28
CA SER A 464 -27.38 44.74 11.17
C SER A 464 -26.35 43.59 11.18
N ASP A 465 -25.17 43.82 10.60
CA ASP A 465 -24.07 42.84 10.63
C ASP A 465 -23.66 42.50 12.07
N GLU A 466 -23.75 43.48 12.97
CA GLU A 466 -23.49 43.33 14.40
C GLU A 466 -24.45 42.32 15.07
N ALA A 467 -25.74 42.37 14.72
CA ALA A 467 -26.73 41.42 15.23
C ALA A 467 -26.43 40.00 14.74
N THR A 468 -25.97 39.82 13.51
CA THR A 468 -25.57 38.49 13.00
C THR A 468 -24.37 37.93 13.77
N GLU A 469 -23.40 38.78 14.11
CA GLU A 469 -22.21 38.37 14.84
C GLU A 469 -22.53 38.00 16.31
N ILE A 470 -23.40 38.78 16.98
CA ILE A 470 -23.86 38.46 18.34
C ILE A 470 -24.65 37.15 18.34
N ASN A 471 -25.51 36.92 17.34
CA ASN A 471 -26.24 35.66 17.21
C ASN A 471 -25.32 34.46 16.99
N GLU A 472 -24.26 34.60 16.19
CA GLU A 472 -23.23 33.56 16.03
C GLU A 472 -22.49 33.28 17.35
N GLN A 473 -22.17 34.31 18.15
CA GLN A 473 -21.55 34.13 19.47
C GLN A 473 -22.48 33.42 20.45
N LEU A 474 -23.78 33.78 20.47
CA LEU A 474 -24.79 33.08 21.25
C LEU A 474 -24.90 31.61 20.82
N LEU A 475 -24.88 31.34 19.52
CA LEU A 475 -24.89 29.98 18.99
C LEU A 475 -23.65 29.19 19.40
N ARG A 476 -22.47 29.84 19.44
CA ARG A 476 -21.21 29.23 19.90
C ARG A 476 -21.26 28.88 21.39
N LEU A 477 -21.87 29.72 22.23
CA LEU A 477 -22.12 29.39 23.64
C LEU A 477 -23.05 28.18 23.79
N ASP A 478 -24.10 28.09 22.97
CA ASP A 478 -24.98 26.92 22.97
C ASP A 478 -24.25 25.66 22.49
N THR A 479 -23.33 25.79 21.53
CA THR A 479 -22.46 24.69 21.08
C THR A 479 -21.47 24.26 22.17
N LEU A 480 -20.85 25.20 22.89
CA LEU A 480 -19.98 24.92 24.05
C LEU A 480 -20.69 24.08 25.11
N ARG A 481 -21.97 24.35 25.33
CA ARG A 481 -22.81 23.60 26.28
C ARG A 481 -22.99 22.12 25.90
N LEU A 482 -22.81 21.78 24.62
CA LEU A 482 -22.89 20.41 24.11
C LEU A 482 -21.53 19.70 24.12
N ILE A 483 -20.45 20.42 23.79
CA ILE A 483 -19.10 19.83 23.70
C ILE A 483 -18.35 19.81 25.05
N ASP A 484 -18.64 20.76 25.92
CA ASP A 484 -18.08 20.87 27.27
C ASP A 484 -19.18 21.18 28.30
N PRO A 485 -20.06 20.20 28.58
CA PRO A 485 -21.20 20.39 29.49
C PRO A 485 -20.80 20.59 30.95
N TYR A 486 -19.57 20.21 31.33
CA TYR A 486 -19.05 20.32 32.70
C TYR A 486 -18.14 21.55 32.91
N GLU A 487 -18.03 22.42 31.90
CA GLU A 487 -17.23 23.66 31.94
C GLU A 487 -15.76 23.44 32.35
N VAL A 488 -15.15 22.36 31.83
CA VAL A 488 -13.76 22.00 32.13
C VAL A 488 -12.78 22.88 31.36
N ASP A 489 -13.16 23.35 30.17
CA ASP A 489 -12.31 24.21 29.35
C ASP A 489 -12.28 25.65 29.91
N ALA A 490 -11.15 25.98 30.55
CA ALA A 490 -10.86 27.32 31.07
C ALA A 490 -10.63 28.36 29.96
N GLU A 491 -10.34 27.92 28.73
CA GLU A 491 -10.07 28.77 27.57
C GLU A 491 -11.27 28.92 26.63
N TRP A 492 -12.49 28.60 27.08
CA TRP A 492 -13.72 28.60 26.27
C TRP A 492 -14.01 29.93 25.54
N GLN A 493 -13.52 31.06 26.06
CA GLN A 493 -13.64 32.37 25.41
C GLN A 493 -12.87 32.41 24.07
N ASN A 494 -11.78 31.63 23.93
CA ASN A 494 -11.04 31.51 22.68
C ASN A 494 -11.91 30.92 21.56
N PHE A 495 -12.78 29.95 21.88
CA PHE A 495 -13.75 29.41 20.92
C PHE A 495 -14.80 30.44 20.51
N LEU A 496 -15.29 31.23 21.47
CA LEU A 496 -16.29 32.26 21.23
C LEU A 496 -15.81 33.28 20.18
N TYR A 497 -14.56 33.74 20.32
CA TYR A 497 -13.98 34.80 19.49
C TYR A 497 -13.06 34.30 18.38
N HIS A 498 -12.98 32.98 18.16
CA HIS A 498 -12.07 32.43 17.18
C HIS A 498 -12.37 32.99 15.78
N GLN A 499 -11.41 33.73 15.20
CA GLN A 499 -11.57 34.38 13.89
C GLN A 499 -11.70 33.36 12.74
N ASN A 500 -11.12 32.17 12.90
CA ASN A 500 -11.09 31.14 11.86
C ASN A 500 -11.59 29.80 12.40
N LEU A 501 -12.91 29.66 12.54
CA LEU A 501 -13.55 28.45 13.07
C LEU A 501 -13.13 27.19 12.28
N THR A 502 -12.89 27.34 10.98
CA THR A 502 -12.38 26.29 10.10
C THR A 502 -11.06 25.69 10.59
N LYS A 503 -10.08 26.53 11.00
CA LYS A 503 -8.79 26.05 11.52
C LYS A 503 -8.96 25.27 12.82
N HIS A 504 -9.86 25.73 13.69
CA HIS A 504 -10.17 25.06 14.95
C HIS A 504 -10.82 23.69 14.72
N CYS A 505 -11.81 23.61 13.80
CA CYS A 505 -12.39 22.34 13.39
C CYS A 505 -11.34 21.37 12.83
N ILE A 506 -10.41 21.84 11.99
CA ILE A 506 -9.29 21.02 11.44
C ILE A 506 -8.39 20.45 12.55
N GLN A 507 -8.13 21.22 13.61
CA GLN A 507 -7.34 20.74 14.74
C GLN A 507 -8.11 19.70 15.55
N LEU A 508 -9.40 19.94 15.82
CA LEU A 508 -10.26 19.03 16.56
C LEU A 508 -10.49 17.71 15.81
N PHE A 509 -10.51 17.69 14.48
CA PHE A 509 -10.61 16.43 13.72
C PHE A 509 -9.51 15.41 14.05
N LYS A 510 -8.37 15.85 14.60
CA LYS A 510 -7.27 14.98 15.05
C LYS A 510 -7.47 14.41 16.46
N THR A 511 -8.14 15.15 17.34
CA THR A 511 -8.21 14.87 18.79
C THR A 511 -9.61 14.45 19.23
N ASP A 512 -10.64 15.14 18.77
CA ASP A 512 -12.05 14.88 19.07
C ASP A 512 -12.93 15.16 17.84
N MET A 513 -13.16 14.10 17.07
CA MET A 513 -13.94 14.17 15.85
C MET A 513 -15.43 14.41 16.12
N ALA A 514 -15.98 13.99 17.27
CA ALA A 514 -17.39 14.20 17.61
C ALA A 514 -17.68 15.68 17.88
N ALA A 515 -16.81 16.34 18.66
CA ALA A 515 -16.86 17.78 18.87
C ALA A 515 -16.71 18.55 17.55
N ALA A 516 -15.77 18.15 16.69
CA ALA A 516 -15.58 18.76 15.37
C ALA A 516 -16.83 18.63 14.47
N CYS A 517 -17.49 17.46 14.47
CA CYS A 517 -18.74 17.23 13.74
C CYS A 517 -19.87 18.17 14.22
N LEU A 518 -20.03 18.30 15.54
CA LEU A 518 -21.06 19.16 16.13
C LEU A 518 -20.83 20.62 15.77
N ILE A 519 -19.60 21.12 15.93
CA ILE A 519 -19.24 22.49 15.55
C ILE A 519 -19.50 22.71 14.06
N TRP A 520 -19.07 21.78 13.20
CA TRP A 520 -19.31 21.86 11.76
C TRP A 520 -20.80 21.96 11.42
N SER A 521 -21.63 21.08 11.99
CA SER A 521 -23.06 21.02 11.69
C SER A 521 -23.81 22.29 12.13
N ARG A 522 -23.47 22.87 13.29
CA ARG A 522 -24.16 24.04 13.86
C ARG A 522 -23.68 25.35 13.25
N HIS A 523 -22.41 25.43 12.83
CA HIS A 523 -21.78 26.65 12.32
C HIS A 523 -21.43 26.56 10.83
N ILE A 524 -22.12 25.72 10.06
CA ILE A 524 -21.82 25.50 8.65
C ILE A 524 -21.92 26.79 7.82
N SER A 525 -22.88 27.67 8.14
CA SER A 525 -23.10 28.95 7.46
C SER A 525 -21.90 29.88 7.57
N SER A 526 -21.20 29.90 8.71
CA SER A 526 -19.99 30.72 8.91
C SER A 526 -18.74 30.05 8.35
N ILE A 527 -18.65 28.71 8.41
CA ILE A 527 -17.49 27.95 7.92
C ILE A 527 -17.44 27.92 6.39
N ILE A 528 -18.56 27.63 5.73
CA ILE A 528 -18.61 27.30 4.29
C ILE A 528 -18.14 28.45 3.40
N LEU A 529 -18.40 29.70 3.80
CA LEU A 529 -18.00 30.92 3.08
C LEU A 529 -16.48 31.04 2.92
N SER A 530 -15.73 30.44 3.85
CA SER A 530 -14.27 30.46 3.85
C SER A 530 -13.63 29.25 3.14
N MET A 531 -14.44 28.32 2.62
CA MET A 531 -13.97 27.03 2.14
C MET A 531 -13.49 27.05 0.69
N ASP A 532 -12.39 26.33 0.44
CA ASP A 532 -11.80 26.11 -0.88
C ASP A 532 -11.32 24.65 -1.00
N ALA A 533 -10.86 24.27 -2.20
CA ALA A 533 -10.38 22.92 -2.48
C ALA A 533 -9.20 22.49 -1.58
N LEU A 534 -8.30 23.42 -1.25
CA LEU A 534 -7.10 23.13 -0.46
C LEU A 534 -7.47 22.84 1.00
N LYS A 535 -8.34 23.67 1.58
CA LYS A 535 -8.81 23.52 2.95
C LYS A 535 -9.68 22.27 3.10
N ILE A 536 -10.56 21.95 2.15
CA ILE A 536 -11.34 20.70 2.15
C ILE A 536 -10.38 19.50 2.10
N THR A 537 -9.36 19.54 1.24
CA THR A 537 -8.34 18.48 1.18
C THR A 537 -7.58 18.35 2.51
N ASN A 538 -7.27 19.46 3.18
CA ASN A 538 -6.61 19.44 4.48
C ASN A 538 -7.51 18.87 5.58
N VAL A 539 -8.81 19.18 5.58
CA VAL A 539 -9.80 18.56 6.48
C VAL A 539 -9.81 17.05 6.28
N LEU A 540 -9.94 16.58 5.03
CA LEU A 540 -9.96 15.15 4.70
C LEU A 540 -8.66 14.43 5.13
N LYS A 541 -7.50 15.09 4.97
CA LYS A 541 -6.20 14.57 5.42
C LYS A 541 -6.01 14.57 6.93
N SER A 542 -6.71 15.44 7.66
CA SER A 542 -6.61 15.52 9.12
C SER A 542 -7.34 14.38 9.85
N ILE A 543 -8.21 13.65 9.15
CA ILE A 543 -8.95 12.51 9.70
C ILE A 543 -8.00 11.33 9.94
N PRO A 544 -7.88 10.83 11.18
CA PRO A 544 -7.02 9.70 11.51
C PRO A 544 -7.29 8.46 10.66
N GLU A 545 -6.24 7.73 10.27
CA GLU A 545 -6.40 6.53 9.43
C GLU A 545 -7.18 5.41 10.11
N GLY A 546 -7.08 5.30 11.44
CA GLY A 546 -7.78 4.30 12.26
C GLY A 546 -9.25 4.63 12.59
N THR A 547 -9.85 5.66 11.98
CA THR A 547 -11.23 6.08 12.28
C THR A 547 -12.23 4.96 11.92
N PRO A 548 -13.12 4.53 12.84
CA PRO A 548 -14.14 3.53 12.55
C PRO A 548 -15.09 3.95 11.41
N PRO A 549 -15.50 3.02 10.51
CA PRO A 549 -16.35 3.34 9.36
C PRO A 549 -17.67 4.05 9.73
N LEU A 550 -18.35 3.60 10.80
CA LEU A 550 -19.62 4.18 11.24
C LEU A 550 -19.46 5.65 11.65
N GLN A 551 -18.38 5.98 12.36
CA GLN A 551 -18.09 7.35 12.78
C GLN A 551 -17.79 8.24 11.56
N LEU A 552 -17.08 7.70 10.57
CA LEU A 552 -16.84 8.41 9.31
C LEU A 552 -18.13 8.64 8.51
N ILE A 553 -19.04 7.67 8.45
CA ILE A 553 -20.36 7.82 7.80
C ILE A 553 -21.17 8.92 8.48
N GLN A 554 -21.25 8.92 9.82
CA GLN A 554 -21.96 9.95 10.58
C GLN A 554 -21.40 11.35 10.29
N TRP A 555 -20.08 11.47 10.19
CA TRP A 555 -19.46 12.74 9.79
C TRP A 555 -19.78 13.12 8.35
N LEU A 556 -19.61 12.21 7.38
CA LEU A 556 -19.88 12.46 5.96
C LEU A 556 -21.34 12.89 5.74
N MET A 557 -22.29 12.36 6.52
CA MET A 557 -23.70 12.75 6.47
C MET A 557 -23.93 14.23 6.74
N HIS A 558 -23.14 14.83 7.66
CA HIS A 558 -23.21 16.26 7.96
C HIS A 558 -22.25 17.11 7.13
N PHE A 559 -21.20 16.51 6.58
CA PHE A 559 -20.14 17.20 5.85
C PHE A 559 -20.42 17.31 4.34
N VAL A 560 -20.81 16.21 3.71
CA VAL A 560 -20.94 16.12 2.24
C VAL A 560 -22.08 16.99 1.70
N PRO A 561 -23.32 16.94 2.23
CA PRO A 561 -24.43 17.66 1.61
C PRO A 561 -24.24 19.19 1.57
N PRO A 562 -23.83 19.88 2.66
CA PRO A 562 -23.62 21.33 2.62
C PRO A 562 -22.49 21.73 1.67
N ILE A 563 -21.39 20.97 1.64
CA ILE A 563 -20.27 21.27 0.74
C ILE A 563 -20.71 21.16 -0.71
N LEU A 564 -21.43 20.11 -1.08
CA LEU A 564 -21.84 19.92 -2.46
C LEU A 564 -22.97 20.86 -2.90
N GLN A 565 -23.80 21.35 -1.97
CA GLN A 565 -24.80 22.38 -2.24
C GLN A 565 -24.16 23.74 -2.55
N HIS A 566 -23.08 24.11 -1.84
CA HIS A 566 -22.40 25.40 -2.02
C HIS A 566 -21.21 25.36 -3.00
N LEU A 567 -20.48 24.25 -3.06
CA LEU A 567 -19.25 24.02 -3.82
C LEU A 567 -19.31 22.68 -4.57
N PRO A 568 -20.22 22.53 -5.56
CA PRO A 568 -20.43 21.26 -6.27
C PRO A 568 -19.18 20.74 -6.99
N GLN A 569 -18.26 21.62 -7.39
CA GLN A 569 -16.98 21.28 -8.01
C GLN A 569 -16.06 20.43 -7.11
N MET A 570 -16.33 20.37 -5.81
CA MET A 570 -15.57 19.57 -4.83
C MET A 570 -15.92 18.09 -4.85
N MET A 571 -16.94 17.68 -5.62
CA MET A 571 -17.40 16.31 -5.69
C MET A 571 -16.28 15.32 -6.01
N ARG A 572 -15.40 15.65 -6.97
CA ARG A 572 -14.30 14.76 -7.35
C ARG A 572 -13.36 14.48 -6.18
N ILE A 573 -13.05 15.49 -5.37
CA ILE A 573 -12.17 15.38 -4.21
C ILE A 573 -12.79 14.45 -3.16
N LEU A 574 -14.08 14.64 -2.87
CA LEU A 574 -14.82 13.83 -1.89
C LEU A 574 -14.94 12.37 -2.36
N VAL A 575 -15.28 12.13 -3.62
CA VAL A 575 -15.40 10.80 -4.21
C VAL A 575 -14.07 10.07 -4.19
N THR A 576 -12.99 10.75 -4.57
CA THR A 576 -11.63 10.19 -4.52
C THR A 576 -11.24 9.79 -3.10
N PHE A 577 -11.58 10.61 -2.11
CA PHE A 577 -11.36 10.30 -0.70
C PHE A 577 -12.16 9.07 -0.25
N VAL A 578 -13.45 9.01 -0.55
CA VAL A 578 -14.34 7.89 -0.19
C VAL A 578 -13.86 6.59 -0.84
N ILE A 579 -13.50 6.62 -2.13
CA ILE A 579 -12.92 5.45 -2.83
C ILE A 579 -11.63 5.01 -2.15
N GLY A 580 -10.73 5.96 -1.83
CA GLY A 580 -9.48 5.68 -1.14
C GLY A 580 -9.69 5.04 0.23
N LYS A 581 -10.63 5.57 1.04
CA LYS A 581 -10.99 5.00 2.35
C LYS A 581 -11.64 3.63 2.21
N THR A 582 -12.54 3.43 1.26
CA THR A 582 -13.16 2.13 0.99
C THR A 582 -12.12 1.07 0.63
N LYS A 583 -11.11 1.43 -0.19
CA LYS A 583 -10.00 0.54 -0.50
C LYS A 583 -9.11 0.24 0.71
N ALA A 584 -8.86 1.23 1.57
CA ALA A 584 -8.09 1.01 2.81
C ALA A 584 -8.77 0.00 3.76
N LEU A 585 -10.10 -0.11 3.73
CA LEU A 585 -10.85 -1.11 4.50
C LEU A 585 -10.57 -2.56 4.06
N GLN A 586 -9.82 -2.80 2.98
CA GLN A 586 -9.40 -4.15 2.58
C GLN A 586 -8.57 -4.88 3.65
N PHE A 587 -7.93 -4.13 4.53
CA PHE A 587 -7.13 -4.66 5.63
C PHE A 587 -7.92 -4.80 6.94
N ALA A 588 -9.19 -4.39 6.96
CA ALA A 588 -10.07 -4.48 8.13
C ALA A 588 -10.70 -5.88 8.28
N PRO A 589 -11.11 -6.28 9.50
CA PRO A 589 -11.86 -7.51 9.70
C PRO A 589 -13.20 -7.45 8.95
N PHE A 590 -13.75 -8.62 8.57
CA PHE A 590 -15.02 -8.75 7.83
C PHE A 590 -15.03 -8.16 6.40
N TRP A 591 -13.86 -7.87 5.80
CA TRP A 591 -13.76 -7.59 4.37
C TRP A 591 -14.31 -8.75 3.51
N PRO A 592 -15.04 -8.51 2.39
CA PRO A 592 -15.40 -7.22 1.77
C PRO A 592 -16.67 -6.55 2.30
N LYS A 593 -17.41 -7.22 3.19
CA LYS A 593 -18.73 -6.78 3.66
C LYS A 593 -18.68 -5.42 4.35
N VAL A 594 -17.66 -5.17 5.18
CA VAL A 594 -17.44 -3.87 5.82
C VAL A 594 -17.23 -2.73 4.81
N GLY A 595 -16.55 -3.00 3.70
CA GLY A 595 -16.36 -2.05 2.62
C GLY A 595 -17.65 -1.81 1.82
N LEU A 596 -18.41 -2.88 1.55
CA LEU A 596 -19.70 -2.80 0.86
C LEU A 596 -20.72 -1.98 1.66
N THR A 597 -20.87 -2.25 2.96
CA THR A 597 -21.77 -1.48 3.82
C THR A 597 -21.35 -0.01 3.87
N PHE A 598 -20.04 0.25 4.00
CA PHE A 598 -19.52 1.62 4.02
C PHE A 598 -19.83 2.38 2.72
N ILE A 599 -19.54 1.80 1.55
CA ILE A 599 -19.77 2.50 0.28
C ILE A 599 -21.26 2.65 -0.03
N ASP A 600 -22.11 1.68 0.32
CA ASP A 600 -23.57 1.77 0.11
C ASP A 600 -24.18 2.90 0.96
N ASP A 601 -23.79 3.00 2.23
CA ASP A 601 -24.22 4.07 3.13
C ASP A 601 -23.74 5.45 2.65
N VAL A 602 -22.50 5.54 2.15
CA VAL A 602 -21.98 6.80 1.58
C VAL A 602 -22.67 7.16 0.26
N ILE A 603 -22.94 6.19 -0.62
CA ILE A 603 -23.71 6.42 -1.85
C ILE A 603 -25.10 6.99 -1.52
N ALA A 604 -25.76 6.50 -0.45
CA ALA A 604 -27.03 7.05 0.01
C ALA A 604 -26.91 8.54 0.39
N ILE A 605 -25.87 8.91 1.14
CA ILE A 605 -25.60 10.32 1.51
C ILE A 605 -25.45 11.20 0.26
N PHE A 606 -24.71 10.74 -0.76
CA PHE A 606 -24.52 11.51 -1.99
C PHE A 606 -25.80 11.62 -2.84
N LYS A 607 -26.66 10.58 -2.84
CA LYS A 607 -27.96 10.60 -3.55
C LYS A 607 -28.95 11.60 -2.96
N ASP A 608 -28.86 11.87 -1.66
CA ASP A 608 -29.73 12.81 -0.97
C ASP A 608 -29.37 14.29 -1.25
N VAL A 609 -28.23 14.56 -1.90
CA VAL A 609 -27.79 15.91 -2.24
C VAL A 609 -28.59 16.48 -3.41
N LYS A 610 -29.26 17.62 -3.18
CA LYS A 610 -29.99 18.37 -4.20
C LYS A 610 -29.11 19.47 -4.80
N PHE A 611 -28.88 19.42 -6.10
CA PHE A 611 -28.11 20.45 -6.82
C PHE A 611 -29.01 21.52 -7.44
N PRO A 612 -28.73 22.81 -7.21
CA PRO A 612 -29.51 23.91 -7.80
C PRO A 612 -29.17 24.20 -9.28
N ILE A 613 -27.99 23.76 -9.78
CA ILE A 613 -27.49 24.09 -11.13
C ILE A 613 -27.42 22.83 -12.01
N MET A 614 -27.93 22.95 -13.25
CA MET A 614 -28.12 21.83 -14.18
C MET A 614 -26.82 21.30 -14.82
N ASP A 615 -25.78 22.15 -14.92
CA ASP A 615 -24.49 21.86 -15.59
C ASP A 615 -23.58 20.88 -14.81
N MET A 616 -23.91 20.60 -13.55
CA MET A 616 -23.14 19.69 -12.69
C MET A 616 -23.62 18.22 -12.79
N ARG A 617 -24.68 17.93 -13.56
CA ARG A 617 -25.26 16.58 -13.68
C ARG A 617 -24.31 15.56 -14.32
N LEU A 618 -23.58 15.94 -15.37
CA LEU A 618 -22.64 15.03 -16.05
C LEU A 618 -21.46 14.61 -15.14
N GLN A 619 -20.89 15.57 -14.40
CA GLN A 619 -19.84 15.29 -13.42
C GLN A 619 -20.39 14.47 -12.24
N TYR A 620 -21.64 14.75 -11.83
CA TYR A 620 -22.33 13.98 -10.81
C TYR A 620 -22.54 12.53 -11.23
N GLU A 621 -23.10 12.29 -12.41
CA GLU A 621 -23.32 10.95 -12.96
C GLU A 621 -22.01 10.18 -13.07
N THR A 622 -20.96 10.78 -13.66
CA THR A 622 -19.64 10.13 -13.80
C THR A 622 -19.05 9.71 -12.44
N ASN A 623 -19.10 10.61 -11.44
CA ASN A 623 -18.55 10.31 -10.12
C ASN A 623 -19.42 9.31 -9.33
N MET A 624 -20.74 9.36 -9.50
CA MET A 624 -21.65 8.38 -8.90
C MET A 624 -21.46 7.00 -9.54
N ASP A 625 -21.27 6.93 -10.85
CA ASP A 625 -20.98 5.69 -11.57
C ASP A 625 -19.69 5.05 -11.07
N GLU A 626 -18.64 5.83 -10.80
CA GLU A 626 -17.40 5.31 -10.19
C GLU A 626 -17.64 4.66 -8.81
N MET A 627 -18.42 5.30 -7.94
CA MET A 627 -18.77 4.73 -6.63
C MET A 627 -19.69 3.50 -6.75
N GLN A 628 -20.65 3.54 -7.68
CA GLN A 628 -21.56 2.44 -7.94
C GLN A 628 -20.80 1.22 -8.51
N ASN A 629 -19.86 1.44 -9.42
CA ASN A 629 -18.96 0.40 -9.93
C ASN A 629 -18.13 -0.24 -8.81
N LEU A 630 -17.66 0.55 -7.83
CA LEU A 630 -16.97 0.03 -6.65
C LEU A 630 -17.91 -0.78 -5.74
N SER A 631 -19.14 -0.30 -5.49
CA SER A 631 -20.15 -1.05 -4.73
C SER A 631 -20.49 -2.38 -5.40
N ASP A 632 -20.74 -2.38 -6.71
CA ASP A 632 -21.06 -3.58 -7.47
C ASP A 632 -19.90 -4.58 -7.46
N ALA A 633 -18.65 -4.09 -7.57
CA ALA A 633 -17.46 -4.92 -7.42
C ALA A 633 -17.35 -5.54 -6.01
N LEU A 634 -17.60 -4.77 -4.95
CA LEU A 634 -17.58 -5.27 -3.57
C LEU A 634 -18.72 -6.26 -3.29
N ARG A 635 -19.90 -6.06 -3.89
CA ARG A 635 -21.02 -7.00 -3.84
C ARG A 635 -20.64 -8.32 -4.49
N ASN A 636 -20.01 -8.26 -5.67
CA ASN A 636 -19.47 -9.44 -6.36
C ASN A 636 -18.37 -10.15 -5.55
N LEU A 637 -17.44 -9.40 -4.94
CA LEU A 637 -16.42 -9.98 -4.07
C LEU A 637 -17.01 -10.63 -2.80
N THR A 638 -18.06 -10.04 -2.24
CA THR A 638 -18.77 -10.59 -1.08
C THR A 638 -19.44 -11.92 -1.44
N LEU A 639 -20.11 -11.98 -2.60
CA LEU A 639 -20.68 -13.22 -3.14
C LEU A 639 -19.60 -14.28 -3.38
N LEU A 640 -18.45 -13.91 -3.96
CA LEU A 640 -17.32 -14.82 -4.18
C LEU A 640 -16.76 -15.39 -2.88
N LYS A 641 -16.66 -14.57 -1.82
CA LYS A 641 -16.16 -15.00 -0.53
C LYS A 641 -17.15 -15.87 0.24
N GLU A 642 -18.41 -15.44 0.36
CA GLU A 642 -19.44 -16.13 1.14
C GLU A 642 -19.91 -17.44 0.45
N ASN A 643 -20.15 -17.42 -0.86
CA ASN A 643 -20.73 -18.57 -1.57
C ASN A 643 -19.69 -19.55 -2.13
N PHE A 644 -18.46 -19.08 -2.41
CA PHE A 644 -17.42 -19.87 -3.07
C PHE A 644 -16.10 -19.95 -2.31
N SER A 645 -15.97 -19.27 -1.15
CA SER A 645 -14.73 -19.20 -0.36
C SER A 645 -13.53 -18.66 -1.14
N LEU A 646 -13.77 -17.76 -2.11
CA LEU A 646 -12.73 -17.15 -2.94
C LEU A 646 -12.40 -15.74 -2.44
N ASN A 647 -11.12 -15.48 -2.22
CA ASN A 647 -10.60 -14.16 -1.86
C ASN A 647 -9.92 -13.54 -3.09
N ALA A 648 -10.25 -12.29 -3.39
CA ALA A 648 -9.59 -11.50 -4.44
C ALA A 648 -9.34 -10.07 -3.95
N SER A 649 -8.26 -9.47 -4.46
CA SER A 649 -7.99 -8.04 -4.26
C SER A 649 -8.97 -7.21 -5.09
N ILE A 650 -9.48 -6.12 -4.50
CA ILE A 650 -10.39 -5.20 -5.17
C ILE A 650 -9.74 -4.47 -6.36
N ASP A 651 -8.45 -4.13 -6.24
CA ASP A 651 -7.74 -3.44 -7.33
C ASP A 651 -7.57 -4.36 -8.55
N ASN A 652 -7.21 -5.63 -8.31
CA ASN A 652 -7.13 -6.63 -9.37
C ASN A 652 -8.51 -6.86 -10.01
N PHE A 653 -9.57 -6.99 -9.20
CA PHE A 653 -10.91 -7.23 -9.69
C PHE A 653 -11.45 -6.08 -10.56
N LEU A 654 -11.11 -4.82 -10.24
CA LEU A 654 -11.55 -3.63 -11.00
C LEU A 654 -10.72 -3.34 -12.25
N GLN A 655 -9.41 -3.63 -12.23
CA GLN A 655 -8.52 -3.35 -13.37
C GLN A 655 -8.59 -4.41 -14.47
N GLU A 656 -8.96 -5.64 -14.12
CA GLU A 656 -8.98 -6.75 -15.05
C GLU A 656 -10.23 -6.76 -15.92
N SER A 657 -10.08 -7.20 -17.17
CA SER A 657 -11.25 -7.46 -18.02
C SER A 657 -12.06 -8.62 -17.45
N LYS A 658 -13.38 -8.62 -17.70
CA LYS A 658 -14.29 -9.68 -17.23
C LYS A 658 -13.78 -11.08 -17.63
N GLU A 659 -13.22 -11.22 -18.84
CA GLU A 659 -12.66 -12.47 -19.38
C GLU A 659 -11.43 -12.95 -18.58
N HIS A 660 -10.53 -12.05 -18.21
CA HIS A 660 -9.36 -12.37 -17.40
C HIS A 660 -9.75 -12.74 -15.97
N THR A 661 -10.68 -12.01 -15.36
CA THR A 661 -11.24 -12.32 -14.05
C THR A 661 -11.92 -13.69 -14.06
N ALA A 662 -12.74 -13.99 -15.07
CA ALA A 662 -13.38 -15.30 -15.23
C ALA A 662 -12.34 -16.42 -15.33
N PHE A 663 -11.30 -16.24 -16.14
CA PHE A 663 -10.22 -17.22 -16.29
C PHE A 663 -9.49 -17.49 -14.96
N ARG A 664 -9.17 -16.46 -14.17
CA ARG A 664 -8.57 -16.64 -12.83
C ARG A 664 -9.51 -17.33 -11.85
N LEU A 665 -10.78 -16.94 -11.81
CA LEU A 665 -11.76 -17.56 -10.93
C LEU A 665 -11.92 -19.05 -11.25
N LEU A 666 -11.93 -19.40 -12.54
CA LEU A 666 -11.91 -20.78 -13.01
C LEU A 666 -10.63 -21.53 -12.62
N GLN A 667 -9.49 -20.87 -12.39
CA GLN A 667 -8.26 -21.50 -11.89
C GLN A 667 -8.31 -21.79 -10.38
N ILE A 668 -8.80 -20.84 -9.58
CA ILE A 668 -8.69 -20.91 -8.11
C ILE A 668 -9.87 -21.61 -7.43
N VAL A 669 -11.03 -21.73 -8.10
CA VAL A 669 -12.23 -22.33 -7.49
C VAL A 669 -12.03 -23.81 -7.15
N GLN A 670 -12.61 -24.26 -6.04
CA GLN A 670 -12.65 -25.68 -5.69
C GLN A 670 -13.51 -26.46 -6.70
N LEU A 671 -13.12 -27.71 -6.99
CA LEU A 671 -13.80 -28.55 -8.00
C LEU A 671 -15.30 -28.73 -7.71
N SER A 672 -15.68 -28.92 -6.44
CA SER A 672 -17.07 -29.06 -6.00
C SER A 672 -17.96 -27.86 -6.35
N ASN A 673 -17.37 -26.67 -6.42
CA ASN A 673 -18.05 -25.40 -6.67
C ASN A 673 -17.91 -24.91 -8.12
N LEU A 674 -17.16 -25.62 -8.98
CA LEU A 674 -16.81 -25.16 -10.32
C LEU A 674 -18.04 -24.95 -11.21
N LYS A 675 -18.94 -25.94 -11.29
CA LYS A 675 -20.19 -25.82 -12.07
C LYS A 675 -21.06 -24.69 -11.53
N ARG A 676 -21.19 -24.62 -10.21
CA ARG A 676 -21.98 -23.62 -9.50
C ARG A 676 -21.45 -22.19 -9.73
N LEU A 677 -20.13 -22.00 -9.76
CA LEU A 677 -19.51 -20.72 -10.07
C LEU A 677 -19.86 -20.25 -11.49
N VAL A 678 -19.82 -21.15 -12.46
CA VAL A 678 -20.18 -20.83 -13.85
C VAL A 678 -21.65 -20.40 -13.94
N THR A 679 -22.55 -21.14 -13.32
CA THR A 679 -24.00 -20.90 -13.43
C THR A 679 -24.51 -19.74 -12.58
N GLU A 680 -24.06 -19.65 -11.32
CA GLU A 680 -24.61 -18.68 -10.36
C GLU A 680 -23.85 -17.34 -10.34
N PHE A 681 -22.62 -17.28 -10.85
CA PHE A 681 -21.80 -16.05 -10.79
C PHE A 681 -21.32 -15.59 -12.17
N LEU A 682 -20.66 -16.45 -12.95
CA LEU A 682 -20.11 -16.04 -14.25
C LEU A 682 -21.19 -15.80 -15.29
N GLN A 683 -22.23 -16.63 -15.38
CA GLN A 683 -23.35 -16.40 -16.30
C GLN A 683 -24.02 -15.02 -16.07
N PRO A 684 -24.43 -14.64 -14.84
CA PRO A 684 -24.92 -13.29 -14.56
C PRO A 684 -23.92 -12.17 -14.89
N MET A 685 -22.62 -12.36 -14.62
CA MET A 685 -21.58 -11.35 -14.90
C MET A 685 -21.46 -11.02 -16.40
N PHE A 686 -21.73 -12.01 -17.26
CA PHE A 686 -21.65 -11.94 -18.72
C PHE A 686 -23.02 -11.85 -19.38
N LEU A 687 -24.05 -11.39 -18.67
CA LEU A 687 -25.38 -11.17 -19.25
C LEU A 687 -25.29 -10.26 -20.50
N GLY A 688 -25.80 -10.73 -21.64
CA GLY A 688 -25.68 -10.04 -22.94
C GLY A 688 -24.31 -10.21 -23.65
N GLN A 689 -23.35 -10.90 -23.03
CA GLN A 689 -22.00 -11.17 -23.56
C GLN A 689 -21.60 -12.66 -23.42
N GLU A 690 -22.57 -13.56 -23.53
CA GLU A 690 -22.41 -15.00 -23.28
C GLU A 690 -21.30 -15.65 -24.12
N GLN A 691 -21.08 -15.18 -25.36
CA GLN A 691 -20.01 -15.66 -26.23
C GLN A 691 -18.62 -15.47 -25.60
N LYS A 692 -18.40 -14.39 -24.84
CA LYS A 692 -17.13 -14.11 -24.17
C LYS A 692 -16.91 -15.03 -22.97
N LEU A 693 -17.98 -15.40 -22.25
CA LEU A 693 -17.91 -16.41 -21.20
C LEU A 693 -17.54 -17.77 -21.79
N GLN A 694 -18.21 -18.17 -22.88
CA GLN A 694 -17.92 -19.42 -23.57
C GLN A 694 -16.47 -19.46 -24.07
N ALA A 695 -15.96 -18.36 -24.64
CA ALA A 695 -14.56 -18.23 -25.03
C ALA A 695 -13.60 -18.36 -23.82
N SER A 696 -13.97 -17.81 -22.66
CA SER A 696 -13.16 -17.90 -21.43
C SER A 696 -13.11 -19.32 -20.88
N ILE A 697 -14.23 -20.05 -20.90
CA ILE A 697 -14.30 -21.48 -20.52
C ILE A 697 -13.44 -22.32 -21.47
N MET A 698 -13.60 -22.14 -22.78
CA MET A 698 -12.82 -22.84 -23.81
C MET A 698 -11.31 -22.56 -23.66
N ARG A 699 -10.93 -21.31 -23.45
CA ARG A 699 -9.53 -20.91 -23.19
C ARG A 699 -8.98 -21.58 -21.93
N TYR A 700 -9.78 -21.70 -20.87
CA TYR A 700 -9.36 -22.38 -19.65
C TYR A 700 -9.22 -23.90 -19.84
N ILE A 701 -10.11 -24.55 -20.58
CA ILE A 701 -9.96 -25.97 -20.96
C ILE A 701 -8.65 -26.15 -21.76
N GLN A 702 -8.37 -25.29 -22.74
CA GLN A 702 -7.11 -25.34 -23.50
C GLN A 702 -5.87 -25.17 -22.61
N PHE A 703 -5.95 -24.28 -21.61
CA PHE A 703 -4.90 -24.12 -20.61
C PHE A 703 -4.71 -25.40 -19.78
N LEU A 704 -5.79 -26.07 -19.36
CA LEU A 704 -5.73 -27.35 -18.63
C LEU A 704 -5.08 -28.45 -19.48
N ILE A 705 -5.49 -28.58 -20.74
CA ILE A 705 -4.93 -29.54 -21.71
C ILE A 705 -3.42 -29.35 -21.89
N SER A 706 -2.97 -28.08 -21.90
CA SER A 706 -1.55 -27.74 -22.06
C SER A 706 -0.74 -27.90 -20.77
N ASN A 707 -1.39 -27.96 -19.60
CA ASN A 707 -0.77 -28.01 -18.27
C ASN A 707 -1.29 -29.20 -17.43
N GLN A 708 -1.06 -30.41 -17.95
CA GLN A 708 -1.54 -31.68 -17.38
C GLN A 708 -0.96 -32.03 -15.99
N ASN A 709 0.06 -31.30 -15.53
CA ASN A 709 0.64 -31.49 -14.19
C ASN A 709 -0.26 -30.95 -13.05
N THR A 710 -1.36 -30.27 -13.39
CA THR A 710 -2.30 -29.76 -12.38
C THR A 710 -3.18 -30.92 -11.85
N SER A 711 -3.25 -31.08 -10.51
CA SER A 711 -3.77 -32.29 -9.84
C SER A 711 -5.24 -32.69 -10.11
N TYR A 712 -5.99 -31.90 -10.89
CA TYR A 712 -7.41 -32.15 -11.19
C TYR A 712 -7.81 -31.69 -12.60
N TRP A 713 -6.87 -31.63 -13.54
CA TRP A 713 -7.17 -31.10 -14.88
C TRP A 713 -8.24 -31.93 -15.61
N GLU A 714 -8.28 -33.25 -15.40
CA GLU A 714 -9.27 -34.15 -15.98
C GLU A 714 -10.68 -33.84 -15.47
N ASP A 715 -10.87 -33.81 -14.15
CA ASP A 715 -12.17 -33.51 -13.52
C ASP A 715 -12.69 -32.12 -13.89
N ARG A 716 -11.80 -31.12 -13.88
CA ARG A 716 -12.17 -29.74 -14.23
C ARG A 716 -12.53 -29.63 -15.71
N SER A 717 -11.80 -30.31 -16.59
CA SER A 717 -12.08 -30.29 -18.03
C SER A 717 -13.42 -30.96 -18.35
N VAL A 718 -13.70 -32.13 -17.75
CA VAL A 718 -14.99 -32.82 -17.93
C VAL A 718 -16.15 -31.99 -17.39
N ALA A 719 -16.01 -31.42 -16.19
CA ALA A 719 -17.07 -30.60 -15.60
C ALA A 719 -17.40 -29.35 -16.44
N LEU A 720 -16.40 -28.75 -17.10
CA LEU A 720 -16.55 -27.54 -17.90
C LEU A 720 -16.95 -27.80 -19.35
N VAL A 721 -16.47 -28.89 -19.96
CA VAL A 721 -16.81 -29.20 -21.36
C VAL A 721 -18.31 -29.49 -21.51
N GLU A 722 -18.95 -30.03 -20.47
CA GLU A 722 -20.40 -30.19 -20.41
C GLU A 722 -21.17 -28.86 -20.42
N MET A 723 -20.52 -27.75 -20.04
CA MET A 723 -21.11 -26.41 -19.97
C MET A 723 -20.93 -25.61 -21.27
N ILE A 724 -20.26 -26.17 -22.29
CA ILE A 724 -20.13 -25.54 -23.61
C ILE A 724 -21.45 -25.68 -24.37
N HIS A 725 -22.01 -24.56 -24.84
CA HIS A 725 -23.31 -24.56 -25.53
C HIS A 725 -23.23 -25.00 -27.00
N ASN A 726 -22.17 -24.62 -27.72
CA ASN A 726 -21.99 -24.99 -29.12
C ASN A 726 -21.48 -26.43 -29.24
N GLU A 727 -22.28 -27.31 -29.84
CA GLU A 727 -21.99 -28.74 -29.95
C GLU A 727 -20.72 -29.04 -30.77
N ASP A 728 -20.43 -28.29 -31.84
CA ASP A 728 -19.17 -28.43 -32.60
C ASP A 728 -17.94 -28.19 -31.72
N SER A 729 -17.95 -27.08 -30.98
CA SER A 729 -16.85 -26.68 -30.10
C SER A 729 -16.69 -27.67 -28.97
N LYS A 730 -17.80 -28.08 -28.35
CA LYS A 730 -17.83 -29.09 -27.29
C LYS A 730 -17.20 -30.40 -27.75
N LEU A 731 -17.59 -30.93 -28.90
CA LEU A 731 -17.04 -32.18 -29.43
C LEU A 731 -15.55 -32.06 -29.83
N ASN A 732 -15.11 -30.91 -30.34
CA ASN A 732 -13.69 -30.66 -30.60
C ASN A 732 -12.86 -30.63 -29.31
N TYR A 733 -13.32 -29.94 -28.27
CA TYR A 733 -12.62 -29.93 -26.98
C TYR A 733 -12.67 -31.30 -26.28
N ILE A 734 -13.75 -32.06 -26.41
CA ILE A 734 -13.80 -33.47 -25.96
C ILE A 734 -12.71 -34.29 -26.67
N LEU A 735 -12.58 -34.15 -27.99
CA LEU A 735 -11.54 -34.83 -28.76
C LEU A 735 -10.13 -34.44 -28.29
N ASP A 736 -9.88 -33.16 -28.01
CA ASP A 736 -8.57 -32.68 -27.55
C ASP A 736 -8.24 -33.12 -26.12
N ILE A 737 -9.25 -33.18 -25.24
CA ILE A 737 -9.12 -33.78 -23.90
C ILE A 737 -8.76 -35.26 -24.03
N LEU A 738 -9.46 -36.04 -24.86
CA LEU A 738 -9.24 -37.48 -25.03
C LEU A 738 -7.84 -37.79 -25.59
N LYS A 739 -7.36 -37.00 -26.56
CA LYS A 739 -5.99 -37.13 -27.12
C LYS A 739 -4.89 -36.85 -26.09
N SER A 740 -5.16 -35.92 -25.19
CA SER A 740 -4.20 -35.40 -24.22
C SER A 740 -4.21 -36.18 -22.90
N SER A 741 -5.22 -37.02 -22.71
CA SER A 741 -5.39 -37.84 -21.51
C SER A 741 -4.36 -38.96 -21.42
N PRO A 742 -4.02 -39.43 -20.20
CA PRO A 742 -3.11 -40.55 -20.01
C PRO A 742 -3.69 -41.85 -20.58
N VAL A 743 -2.80 -42.84 -20.72
CA VAL A 743 -3.12 -44.18 -21.24
C VAL A 743 -2.91 -45.18 -20.10
N PRO A 744 -3.92 -45.96 -19.68
CA PRO A 744 -5.33 -45.94 -20.11
C PRO A 744 -6.08 -44.67 -19.66
N TRP A 745 -7.24 -44.39 -20.28
CA TRP A 745 -8.11 -43.29 -19.84
C TRP A 745 -8.61 -43.55 -18.41
N SER A 746 -8.64 -42.49 -17.60
CA SER A 746 -9.15 -42.55 -16.23
C SER A 746 -10.67 -42.73 -16.18
N GLN A 747 -11.20 -43.08 -15.00
CA GLN A 747 -12.65 -43.22 -14.79
C GLN A 747 -13.42 -41.91 -15.02
N VAL A 748 -12.73 -40.77 -14.91
CA VAL A 748 -13.30 -39.43 -15.11
C VAL A 748 -13.47 -39.12 -16.59
N ILE A 749 -12.49 -39.53 -17.42
CA ILE A 749 -12.45 -39.24 -18.86
C ILE A 749 -13.22 -40.28 -19.67
N ALA A 750 -13.21 -41.55 -19.27
CA ALA A 750 -13.84 -42.66 -20.00
C ALA A 750 -15.31 -42.40 -20.41
N PRO A 751 -16.18 -41.76 -19.59
CA PRO A 751 -17.54 -41.43 -19.98
C PRO A 751 -17.65 -40.51 -21.21
N LEU A 752 -16.62 -39.71 -21.53
CA LEU A 752 -16.62 -38.88 -22.74
C LEU A 752 -16.54 -39.71 -24.03
N ALA A 753 -16.11 -40.97 -23.97
CA ALA A 753 -16.10 -41.86 -25.13
C ALA A 753 -17.51 -42.14 -25.68
N LYS A 754 -18.57 -41.94 -24.88
CA LYS A 754 -19.97 -42.10 -25.35
C LYS A 754 -20.29 -41.22 -26.56
N TYR A 755 -19.63 -40.07 -26.68
CA TYR A 755 -19.83 -39.13 -27.79
C TYR A 755 -19.34 -39.66 -29.15
N ALA A 756 -18.56 -40.75 -29.17
CA ALA A 756 -18.17 -41.46 -30.40
C ALA A 756 -19.37 -42.05 -31.18
N HIS A 757 -20.49 -42.32 -30.48
CA HIS A 757 -21.70 -42.91 -31.06
C HIS A 757 -22.77 -41.87 -31.41
N SER A 758 -22.42 -40.58 -31.41
CA SER A 758 -23.33 -39.52 -31.85
C SER A 758 -23.34 -39.41 -33.37
N ASP A 759 -24.43 -38.89 -33.95
CA ASP A 759 -24.58 -38.70 -35.40
C ASP A 759 -23.71 -37.55 -35.96
N HIS A 760 -22.88 -36.93 -35.12
CA HIS A 760 -22.11 -35.74 -35.47
C HIS A 760 -20.87 -36.07 -36.32
N PRO A 761 -20.48 -35.26 -37.32
CA PRO A 761 -19.28 -35.51 -38.14
C PRO A 761 -17.97 -35.65 -37.35
N ILE A 762 -17.85 -34.95 -36.22
CA ILE A 762 -16.68 -35.02 -35.32
C ILE A 762 -16.64 -36.34 -34.52
N ALA A 763 -17.78 -37.00 -34.33
CA ALA A 763 -17.86 -38.28 -33.59
C ALA A 763 -16.97 -39.35 -34.21
N ALA A 764 -16.85 -39.37 -35.54
CA ALA A 764 -15.94 -40.26 -36.26
C ALA A 764 -14.47 -40.05 -35.84
N LYS A 765 -14.04 -38.81 -35.56
CA LYS A 765 -12.68 -38.52 -35.07
C LYS A 765 -12.48 -38.99 -33.63
N ILE A 766 -13.52 -38.87 -32.79
CA ILE A 766 -13.51 -39.39 -31.41
C ILE A 766 -13.43 -40.92 -31.43
N LEU A 767 -14.15 -41.58 -32.34
CA LEU A 767 -14.10 -43.02 -32.55
C LEU A 767 -12.71 -43.50 -33.01
N ILE A 768 -12.05 -42.74 -33.89
CA ILE A 768 -10.65 -43.01 -34.28
C ILE A 768 -9.71 -42.89 -33.06
N GLU A 769 -9.86 -41.86 -32.23
CA GLU A 769 -9.03 -41.73 -31.03
C GLU A 769 -9.31 -42.85 -30.01
N GLN A 770 -10.56 -43.29 -29.86
CA GLN A 770 -10.92 -44.44 -29.01
C GLN A 770 -10.24 -45.73 -29.48
N ARG A 771 -10.23 -46.00 -30.80
CA ARG A 771 -9.47 -47.14 -31.37
C ARG A 771 -7.97 -46.99 -31.15
N THR A 772 -7.44 -45.78 -31.35
CA THR A 772 -6.02 -45.48 -31.13
C THR A 772 -5.63 -45.69 -29.66
N GLN A 773 -6.54 -45.40 -28.73
CA GLN A 773 -6.30 -45.60 -27.30
C GLN A 773 -6.14 -47.09 -26.95
N MET A 774 -6.94 -47.98 -27.55
CA MET A 774 -6.74 -49.43 -27.39
C MET A 774 -5.34 -49.86 -27.84
N VAL A 775 -4.86 -49.34 -28.97
CA VAL A 775 -3.50 -49.59 -29.46
C VAL A 775 -2.44 -49.07 -28.48
N LYS A 776 -2.63 -47.86 -27.92
CA LYS A 776 -1.70 -47.28 -26.94
C LYS A 776 -1.67 -48.10 -25.64
N ILE A 777 -2.80 -48.62 -25.18
CA ILE A 777 -2.89 -49.50 -24.00
C ILE A 777 -2.06 -50.77 -24.22
N ILE A 778 -2.22 -51.40 -25.38
CA ILE A 778 -1.43 -52.59 -25.75
C ILE A 778 0.07 -52.24 -25.82
N LYS A 779 0.44 -51.09 -26.42
CA LYS A 779 1.84 -50.62 -26.41
C LYS A 779 2.41 -50.57 -25.00
N VAL A 780 1.72 -49.90 -24.07
CA VAL A 780 2.18 -49.76 -22.68
C VAL A 780 2.27 -51.12 -21.99
N LYS A 781 1.25 -51.99 -22.12
CA LYS A 781 1.20 -53.33 -21.50
C LYS A 781 2.44 -54.17 -21.86
N TYR A 782 2.92 -54.09 -23.10
CA TYR A 782 4.07 -54.85 -23.58
C TYR A 782 5.39 -54.07 -23.54
N GLY A 783 5.45 -52.92 -22.86
CA GLY A 783 6.65 -52.10 -22.72
C GLY A 783 7.12 -51.45 -24.03
N TRP A 784 6.19 -51.18 -24.95
CA TRP A 784 6.41 -50.41 -26.18
C TRP A 784 6.09 -48.92 -25.93
N PRO A 785 6.88 -47.97 -26.47
CA PRO A 785 6.58 -46.55 -26.28
C PRO A 785 5.23 -46.15 -26.89
N ALA A 786 4.32 -45.63 -26.07
CA ALA A 786 2.96 -45.25 -26.49
C ALA A 786 2.94 -44.22 -27.65
N LYS A 787 3.91 -43.30 -27.66
CA LYS A 787 4.07 -42.25 -28.67
C LYS A 787 4.85 -42.67 -29.92
N SER A 788 5.36 -43.90 -29.97
CA SER A 788 6.16 -44.34 -31.12
C SER A 788 5.26 -44.48 -32.37
N GLN A 789 5.70 -43.85 -33.46
CA GLN A 789 5.12 -44.00 -34.81
C GLN A 789 5.56 -45.32 -35.48
N GLU A 790 6.29 -46.18 -34.77
CA GLU A 790 6.75 -47.46 -35.30
C GLU A 790 5.60 -48.36 -35.77
N CYS A 791 5.94 -49.22 -36.74
CA CYS A 791 5.02 -50.11 -37.43
C CYS A 791 4.25 -50.99 -36.45
N LEU A 792 2.91 -50.92 -36.48
CA LEU A 792 2.03 -51.74 -35.64
C LEU A 792 2.25 -53.26 -35.83
N ARG A 793 2.78 -53.67 -36.98
CA ARG A 793 3.20 -55.06 -37.22
C ARG A 793 4.34 -55.49 -36.30
N MET A 794 5.27 -54.59 -35.96
CA MET A 794 6.36 -54.88 -35.03
C MET A 794 5.85 -54.99 -33.59
N LEU A 795 4.86 -54.17 -33.21
CA LEU A 795 4.17 -54.31 -31.93
C LEU A 795 3.49 -55.67 -31.83
N ALA A 796 2.75 -56.10 -32.86
CA ALA A 796 2.11 -57.42 -32.90
C ALA A 796 3.14 -58.55 -32.75
N ASN A 797 4.30 -58.46 -33.43
CA ASN A 797 5.38 -59.42 -33.28
C ASN A 797 5.97 -59.45 -31.87
N ARG A 798 6.05 -58.30 -31.19
CA ARG A 798 6.48 -58.26 -29.78
C ARG A 798 5.45 -58.89 -28.86
N VAL A 799 4.16 -58.61 -29.04
CA VAL A 799 3.07 -59.25 -28.29
C VAL A 799 3.19 -60.77 -28.39
N LEU A 800 3.38 -61.28 -29.62
CA LEU A 800 3.61 -62.70 -29.89
C LEU A 800 4.88 -63.27 -29.23
N LYS A 801 5.96 -62.48 -29.19
CA LYS A 801 7.23 -62.90 -28.56
C LYS A 801 7.15 -62.97 -27.03
N MET A 802 6.37 -62.09 -26.39
CA MET A 802 6.29 -61.98 -24.94
C MET A 802 5.44 -63.08 -24.28
N ARG A 803 4.57 -63.75 -25.05
CA ARG A 803 3.74 -64.90 -24.61
C ARG A 803 2.91 -64.64 -23.34
N ASP A 804 2.20 -63.51 -23.30
CA ASP A 804 1.20 -63.25 -22.26
C ASP A 804 -0.05 -64.14 -22.42
N VAL A 805 -0.77 -64.42 -21.33
CA VAL A 805 -1.99 -65.26 -21.37
C VAL A 805 -3.07 -64.65 -22.27
N ASN A 806 -3.16 -63.32 -22.34
CA ASN A 806 -4.15 -62.61 -23.16
C ASN A 806 -3.62 -62.20 -24.53
N MET A 807 -2.44 -62.69 -24.94
CA MET A 807 -1.77 -62.34 -26.19
C MET A 807 -2.71 -62.39 -27.41
N LEU A 808 -3.49 -63.46 -27.58
CA LEU A 808 -4.40 -63.60 -28.72
C LEU A 808 -5.60 -62.64 -28.67
N ASN A 809 -6.05 -62.27 -27.46
CA ASN A 809 -7.11 -61.27 -27.29
C ASN A 809 -6.57 -59.87 -27.59
N ASP A 810 -5.36 -59.54 -27.10
CA ASP A 810 -4.72 -58.26 -27.38
C ASP A 810 -4.40 -58.12 -28.89
N ILE A 811 -4.00 -59.21 -29.56
CA ILE A 811 -3.83 -59.23 -31.01
C ILE A 811 -5.16 -58.99 -31.74
N ARG A 812 -6.26 -59.60 -31.28
CA ARG A 812 -7.59 -59.35 -31.85
C ARG A 812 -7.98 -57.88 -31.71
N GLU A 813 -7.89 -57.32 -30.50
CA GLU A 813 -8.17 -55.91 -30.22
C GLU A 813 -7.29 -54.95 -31.05
N LEU A 814 -6.01 -55.30 -31.24
CA LEU A 814 -5.09 -54.54 -32.10
C LEU A 814 -5.54 -54.57 -33.56
N THR A 815 -5.91 -55.74 -34.09
CA THR A 815 -6.36 -55.88 -35.48
C THR A 815 -7.74 -55.28 -35.73
N ASP A 816 -8.63 -55.28 -34.75
CA ASP A 816 -9.93 -54.62 -34.82
C ASP A 816 -9.78 -53.09 -34.83
N SER A 817 -8.78 -52.58 -34.10
CA SER A 817 -8.45 -51.15 -34.05
C SER A 817 -7.70 -50.67 -35.31
N ALA A 818 -6.93 -51.55 -35.97
CA ALA A 818 -6.10 -51.25 -37.14
C ALA A 818 -6.26 -52.32 -38.24
N PRO A 819 -7.36 -52.27 -39.03
CA PRO A 819 -7.69 -53.31 -40.00
C PRO A 819 -6.66 -53.49 -41.12
N GLU A 820 -5.85 -52.46 -41.41
CA GLU A 820 -4.83 -52.46 -42.45
C GLU A 820 -3.64 -53.38 -42.18
N ILE A 821 -3.41 -53.78 -40.92
CA ILE A 821 -2.33 -54.71 -40.56
C ILE A 821 -2.79 -56.16 -40.38
N CYS A 822 -4.10 -56.39 -40.34
CA CYS A 822 -4.73 -57.70 -40.12
C CYS A 822 -4.05 -58.85 -40.87
N TYR A 823 -3.97 -58.73 -42.19
CA TYR A 823 -3.44 -59.78 -43.07
C TYR A 823 -2.02 -60.22 -42.68
N ALA A 824 -1.12 -59.25 -42.43
CA ALA A 824 0.26 -59.54 -42.06
C ALA A 824 0.38 -60.06 -40.62
N VAL A 825 -0.48 -59.62 -39.71
CA VAL A 825 -0.46 -60.06 -38.31
C VAL A 825 -1.00 -61.48 -38.18
N ASP A 826 -2.12 -61.80 -38.82
CA ASP A 826 -2.72 -63.14 -38.78
C ASP A 826 -1.75 -64.21 -39.28
N MET A 827 -1.05 -63.91 -40.38
CA MET A 827 0.04 -64.73 -40.91
C MET A 827 1.13 -65.00 -39.86
N ASN A 828 1.64 -63.94 -39.23
CA ASN A 828 2.68 -64.06 -38.21
C ASN A 828 2.21 -64.83 -36.97
N VAL A 829 0.95 -64.66 -36.55
CA VAL A 829 0.37 -65.43 -35.43
C VAL A 829 0.42 -66.92 -35.75
N MET A 830 -0.06 -67.31 -36.94
CA MET A 830 -0.10 -68.72 -37.35
C MET A 830 1.30 -69.32 -37.44
N LEU A 831 2.27 -68.60 -38.00
CA LEU A 831 3.65 -69.06 -38.12
C LEU A 831 4.33 -69.19 -36.75
N ARG A 832 4.21 -68.18 -35.86
CA ARG A 832 4.82 -68.23 -34.52
C ARG A 832 4.22 -69.31 -33.63
N LEU A 833 2.91 -69.53 -33.70
CA LEU A 833 2.26 -70.63 -32.98
C LEU A 833 2.69 -71.99 -33.53
N ALA A 834 2.87 -72.11 -34.86
CA ALA A 834 3.42 -73.33 -35.46
C ALA A 834 4.87 -73.60 -35.04
N GLU A 835 5.76 -72.60 -35.09
CA GLU A 835 7.15 -72.73 -34.60
C GLU A 835 7.20 -73.18 -33.12
N SER A 836 6.16 -72.82 -32.35
CA SER A 836 6.00 -73.18 -30.94
C SER A 836 5.25 -74.51 -30.71
N SER A 837 4.80 -75.18 -31.78
CA SER A 837 3.96 -76.39 -31.77
C SER A 837 2.61 -76.25 -31.04
N GLU A 838 2.06 -75.03 -30.99
CA GLU A 838 0.78 -74.71 -30.36
C GLU A 838 -0.38 -74.72 -31.39
N PHE A 839 -0.78 -75.91 -31.84
CA PHE A 839 -1.74 -76.08 -32.93
C PHE A 839 -3.20 -75.76 -32.55
N LEU A 840 -3.63 -76.11 -31.32
CA LEU A 840 -5.01 -75.89 -30.88
C LEU A 840 -5.34 -74.38 -30.71
N PRO A 841 -4.46 -73.55 -30.12
CA PRO A 841 -4.63 -72.09 -30.14
C PRO A 841 -4.64 -71.50 -31.56
N ALA A 842 -3.81 -72.02 -32.47
CA ALA A 842 -3.77 -71.56 -33.85
C ALA A 842 -5.09 -71.83 -34.59
N LEU A 843 -5.69 -73.01 -34.41
CA LEU A 843 -7.01 -73.33 -34.96
C LEU A 843 -8.11 -72.48 -34.34
N ARG A 844 -8.11 -72.28 -33.02
CA ARG A 844 -9.08 -71.38 -32.36
C ARG A 844 -8.94 -69.93 -32.81
N TYR A 845 -7.72 -69.48 -33.11
CA TYR A 845 -7.47 -68.17 -33.66
C TYR A 845 -8.11 -68.05 -35.05
N ILE A 846 -7.82 -68.99 -35.95
CA ILE A 846 -8.29 -68.96 -37.34
C ILE A 846 -9.81 -69.16 -37.46
N ASP A 847 -10.41 -69.97 -36.59
CA ASP A 847 -11.86 -70.18 -36.54
C ASP A 847 -12.62 -68.96 -36.04
N GLY A 848 -11.97 -68.11 -35.24
CA GLY A 848 -12.52 -66.82 -34.81
C GLY A 848 -12.47 -65.73 -35.88
N LEU A 849 -11.79 -65.94 -37.01
CA LEU A 849 -11.72 -64.96 -38.11
C LEU A 849 -12.96 -65.06 -39.02
N GLY A 850 -13.40 -63.92 -39.56
CA GLY A 850 -14.46 -63.86 -40.56
C GLY A 850 -14.14 -64.67 -41.83
N GLU A 851 -15.15 -65.16 -42.54
CA GLU A 851 -14.98 -66.17 -43.60
C GLU A 851 -13.97 -65.77 -44.69
N LYS A 852 -14.04 -64.52 -45.18
CA LYS A 852 -13.12 -64.00 -46.20
C LYS A 852 -11.67 -63.94 -45.68
N ARG A 853 -11.47 -63.31 -44.51
CA ARG A 853 -10.16 -63.13 -43.86
C ARG A 853 -9.52 -64.47 -43.49
N ARG A 854 -10.32 -65.45 -43.07
CA ARG A 854 -9.89 -66.82 -42.79
C ARG A 854 -9.33 -67.51 -44.04
N LYS A 855 -10.02 -67.44 -45.19
CA LYS A 855 -9.55 -68.04 -46.44
C LYS A 855 -8.23 -67.40 -46.91
N GLU A 856 -8.18 -66.07 -46.89
CA GLU A 856 -6.97 -65.29 -47.26
C GLU A 856 -5.77 -65.64 -46.36
N CYS A 857 -5.98 -65.74 -45.04
CA CYS A 857 -4.93 -66.13 -44.11
C CYS A 857 -4.47 -67.59 -44.31
N CYS A 858 -5.39 -68.54 -44.48
CA CYS A 858 -5.04 -69.95 -44.72
C CYS A 858 -4.16 -70.09 -45.97
N GLN A 859 -4.58 -69.47 -47.08
CA GLN A 859 -3.85 -69.50 -48.35
C GLN A 859 -2.46 -68.90 -48.19
N ALA A 860 -2.36 -67.70 -47.64
CA ALA A 860 -1.09 -66.99 -47.54
C ALA A 860 -0.09 -67.67 -46.59
N VAL A 861 -0.57 -68.26 -45.49
CA VAL A 861 0.29 -69.00 -44.54
C VAL A 861 0.85 -70.25 -45.22
N VAL A 862 0.02 -70.97 -45.98
CA VAL A 862 0.43 -72.14 -46.73
C VAL A 862 1.47 -71.77 -47.78
N GLU A 863 1.22 -70.76 -48.62
CA GLU A 863 2.17 -70.29 -49.65
C GLU A 863 3.51 -69.87 -49.02
N MET A 864 3.48 -69.18 -47.88
CA MET A 864 4.69 -68.76 -47.18
C MET A 864 5.46 -69.94 -46.58
N ILE A 865 4.79 -70.90 -45.94
CA ILE A 865 5.45 -72.10 -45.41
C ILE A 865 6.10 -72.89 -46.55
N VAL A 866 5.36 -73.08 -47.64
CA VAL A 866 5.82 -73.72 -48.86
C VAL A 866 7.11 -73.06 -49.35
N GLN A 867 7.14 -71.72 -49.45
CA GLN A 867 8.33 -70.96 -49.87
C GLN A 867 9.49 -71.12 -48.89
N ILE A 868 9.24 -71.06 -47.58
CA ILE A 868 10.26 -71.21 -46.53
C ILE A 868 10.90 -72.60 -46.61
N LEU A 869 10.10 -73.65 -46.78
CA LEU A 869 10.59 -75.03 -46.84
C LEU A 869 11.31 -75.31 -48.16
N ASP A 870 10.90 -74.70 -49.26
CA ASP A 870 11.59 -74.87 -50.55
C ASP A 870 12.98 -74.21 -50.54
N THR A 871 13.07 -72.99 -49.97
CA THR A 871 14.32 -72.22 -49.90
C THR A 871 15.27 -72.67 -48.79
N SER A 872 14.74 -73.13 -47.64
CA SER A 872 15.51 -73.55 -46.47
C SER A 872 15.19 -75.01 -46.10
N PRO A 873 15.85 -75.99 -46.74
CA PRO A 873 15.58 -77.41 -46.51
C PRO A 873 15.96 -77.88 -45.10
N ALA A 874 16.86 -77.17 -44.41
CA ALA A 874 17.32 -77.50 -43.05
C ALA A 874 16.60 -76.68 -41.96
N ASN A 875 15.33 -76.30 -42.18
CA ASN A 875 14.59 -75.50 -41.21
C ASN A 875 14.30 -76.31 -39.92
N PRO A 876 14.65 -75.80 -38.73
CA PRO A 876 14.41 -76.52 -37.46
C PRO A 876 12.92 -76.73 -37.16
N HIS A 877 12.02 -75.99 -37.79
CA HIS A 877 10.57 -76.08 -37.60
C HIS A 877 9.84 -76.86 -38.71
N THR A 878 10.58 -77.62 -39.53
CA THR A 878 10.01 -78.34 -40.69
C THR A 878 8.82 -79.22 -40.28
N GLU A 879 8.93 -80.00 -39.20
CA GLU A 879 7.85 -80.87 -38.73
C GLU A 879 6.61 -80.08 -38.31
N SER A 880 6.79 -78.99 -37.56
CA SER A 880 5.67 -78.16 -37.10
C SER A 880 4.97 -77.43 -38.25
N TYR A 881 5.73 -76.99 -39.25
CA TYR A 881 5.19 -76.38 -40.47
C TYR A 881 4.45 -77.37 -41.35
N VAL A 882 4.97 -78.59 -41.49
CA VAL A 882 4.30 -79.68 -42.18
C VAL A 882 2.97 -80.01 -41.51
N GLU A 883 2.94 -80.09 -40.18
CA GLU A 883 1.71 -80.39 -39.46
C GLU A 883 0.68 -79.27 -39.61
N LEU A 884 1.09 -78.00 -39.52
CA LEU A 884 0.20 -76.88 -39.77
C LEU A 884 -0.35 -76.89 -41.21
N MET A 885 0.48 -77.14 -42.22
CA MET A 885 0.04 -77.24 -43.62
C MET A 885 -0.99 -78.36 -43.81
N ARG A 886 -0.80 -79.54 -43.19
CA ARG A 886 -1.78 -80.64 -43.26
C ARG A 886 -3.13 -80.23 -42.69
N MET A 887 -3.13 -79.57 -41.53
CA MET A 887 -4.36 -79.10 -40.90
C MET A 887 -5.09 -78.03 -41.73
N LEU A 888 -4.33 -77.16 -42.41
CA LEU A 888 -4.88 -76.08 -43.23
C LEU A 888 -5.28 -76.52 -44.64
N LYS A 889 -4.76 -77.65 -45.14
CA LYS A 889 -4.97 -78.13 -46.52
C LYS A 889 -6.46 -78.12 -46.92
N SER A 890 -7.35 -78.66 -46.10
CA SER A 890 -8.79 -78.73 -46.40
C SER A 890 -9.49 -77.37 -46.46
N ARG A 891 -8.87 -76.32 -45.91
CA ARG A 891 -9.40 -74.95 -45.83
C ARG A 891 -8.89 -74.04 -46.95
N CYS A 892 -7.99 -74.54 -47.78
CA CYS A 892 -7.34 -73.84 -48.89
C CYS A 892 -8.01 -74.12 -50.24
N THR A 893 -7.66 -73.35 -51.27
CA THR A 893 -8.15 -73.53 -52.65
C THR A 893 -7.58 -74.79 -53.30
N ALA A 894 -8.21 -75.31 -54.36
CA ALA A 894 -7.71 -76.51 -55.05
C ALA A 894 -6.26 -76.37 -55.54
N LEU A 895 -5.88 -75.18 -56.01
CA LEU A 895 -4.51 -74.87 -56.47
C LEU A 895 -3.50 -74.95 -55.31
N THR A 896 -3.81 -74.33 -54.18
CA THR A 896 -2.91 -74.32 -53.01
C THR A 896 -2.88 -75.69 -52.31
N GLN A 897 -3.96 -76.48 -52.39
CA GLN A 897 -3.96 -77.88 -51.97
C GLN A 897 -2.99 -78.74 -52.79
N PHE A 898 -2.90 -78.49 -54.09
CA PHE A 898 -1.93 -79.14 -54.96
C PHE A 898 -0.50 -78.74 -54.57
N GLU A 899 -0.23 -77.45 -54.38
CA GLU A 899 1.08 -76.95 -53.94
C GLU A 899 1.52 -77.51 -52.58
N VAL A 900 0.59 -77.67 -51.63
CA VAL A 900 0.83 -78.35 -50.36
C VAL A 900 1.21 -79.80 -50.60
N GLN A 901 0.48 -80.51 -51.45
CA GLN A 901 0.77 -81.92 -51.74
C GLN A 901 2.14 -82.08 -52.40
N GLU A 902 2.49 -81.21 -53.34
CA GLU A 902 3.79 -81.17 -53.98
C GLU A 902 4.93 -80.93 -52.97
N MET A 903 4.77 -79.99 -52.04
CA MET A 903 5.79 -79.80 -50.98
C MET A 903 5.86 -80.96 -49.99
N LEU A 904 4.74 -81.58 -49.64
CA LEU A 904 4.76 -82.80 -48.83
C LEU A 904 5.54 -83.92 -49.54
N ASN A 905 5.40 -84.04 -50.85
CA ASN A 905 6.16 -84.98 -51.66
C ASN A 905 7.67 -84.63 -51.65
N ILE A 906 8.04 -83.37 -51.85
CA ILE A 906 9.45 -82.90 -51.78
C ILE A 906 10.07 -83.19 -50.41
N ILE A 907 9.34 -82.94 -49.32
CA ILE A 907 9.83 -83.21 -47.96
C ILE A 907 9.99 -84.72 -47.73
N SER A 908 9.08 -85.54 -48.28
CA SER A 908 9.23 -87.00 -48.28
C SER A 908 10.47 -87.45 -49.06
N LEU A 909 10.77 -86.84 -50.21
CA LEU A 909 11.97 -87.12 -51.02
C LEU A 909 13.26 -86.76 -50.27
N ARG A 910 13.28 -85.62 -49.59
CA ARG A 910 14.42 -85.18 -48.76
C ARG A 910 14.63 -86.07 -47.53
N GLY A 911 13.54 -86.40 -46.83
CA GLY A 911 13.60 -87.18 -45.60
C GLY A 911 13.83 -88.68 -45.83
N GLU A 912 12.93 -89.33 -46.58
CA GLU A 912 12.93 -90.79 -46.75
C GLU A 912 14.04 -91.26 -47.69
N PHE A 913 14.33 -90.51 -48.76
CA PHE A 913 15.27 -90.89 -49.82
C PHE A 913 16.56 -90.09 -49.82
N GLN A 914 16.75 -89.17 -48.85
CA GLN A 914 17.95 -88.33 -48.69
C GLN A 914 18.32 -87.56 -49.97
N LEU A 915 17.32 -87.09 -50.71
CA LEU A 915 17.52 -86.35 -51.96
C LEU A 915 17.52 -84.83 -51.73
N ASP A 916 18.45 -84.12 -52.38
CA ASP A 916 18.43 -82.66 -52.42
C ASP A 916 17.50 -82.19 -53.56
N VAL A 917 16.19 -82.14 -53.26
CA VAL A 917 15.14 -81.77 -54.22
C VAL A 917 14.61 -80.37 -53.91
N ARG A 918 14.26 -79.61 -54.94
CA ARG A 918 13.54 -78.33 -54.87
C ARG A 918 12.43 -78.36 -55.89
N ARG A 919 11.45 -77.45 -55.79
CA ARG A 919 10.34 -77.38 -56.75
C ARG A 919 10.78 -77.30 -58.20
N GLU A 920 11.83 -76.52 -58.50
CA GLU A 920 12.37 -76.36 -59.84
C GLU A 920 12.81 -77.70 -60.48
N HIS A 921 13.35 -78.61 -59.68
CA HIS A 921 13.81 -79.92 -60.15
C HIS A 921 12.65 -80.84 -60.54
N LEU A 922 11.44 -80.63 -60.01
CA LEU A 922 10.25 -81.41 -60.39
C LEU A 922 9.61 -80.92 -61.68
N ALA A 923 9.86 -79.67 -62.09
CA ALA A 923 9.33 -79.11 -63.33
C ALA A 923 10.06 -79.65 -64.58
N ASN A 924 11.34 -80.02 -64.45
CA ASN A 924 12.15 -80.53 -65.56
C ASN A 924 12.19 -82.06 -65.56
N GLU A 925 11.87 -82.67 -66.70
CA GLU A 925 11.86 -84.11 -66.87
C GLU A 925 13.24 -84.75 -66.70
N SER A 926 14.31 -84.08 -67.16
CA SER A 926 15.68 -84.61 -67.03
C SER A 926 16.18 -84.58 -65.59
N ASP A 927 15.81 -83.58 -64.80
CA ASP A 927 16.16 -83.50 -63.38
C ASP A 927 15.37 -84.53 -62.57
N ARG A 928 14.08 -84.75 -62.87
CA ARG A 928 13.29 -85.83 -62.27
C ARG A 928 13.89 -87.20 -62.52
N GLN A 929 14.34 -87.48 -63.75
CA GLN A 929 15.02 -88.73 -64.08
C GLN A 929 16.34 -88.90 -63.31
N ARG A 930 17.16 -87.85 -63.24
CA ARG A 930 18.40 -87.87 -62.44
C ARG A 930 18.11 -88.10 -60.95
N LEU A 931 17.10 -87.43 -60.39
CA LEU A 931 16.69 -87.60 -58.99
C LEU A 931 16.15 -89.00 -58.72
N LEU A 932 15.43 -89.58 -59.67
CA LEU A 932 14.98 -90.97 -59.60
C LEU A 932 16.17 -91.93 -59.51
N GLU A 933 17.17 -91.78 -60.38
CA GLU A 933 18.38 -92.62 -60.35
C GLU A 933 19.13 -92.51 -59.01
N VAL A 934 19.31 -91.29 -58.50
CA VAL A 934 19.97 -91.06 -57.20
C VAL A 934 19.12 -91.62 -56.05
N GLY A 935 17.80 -91.40 -56.07
CA GLY A 935 16.86 -91.87 -55.05
C GLY A 935 16.78 -93.39 -54.98
N ILE A 936 16.82 -94.05 -56.14
CA ILE A 936 16.95 -95.50 -56.25
C ILE A 936 18.23 -95.97 -55.57
N GLY A 937 19.36 -95.31 -55.83
CA GLY A 937 20.63 -95.63 -55.19
C GLY A 937 20.57 -95.52 -53.66
N ASN A 938 20.07 -94.40 -53.15
CA ASN A 938 19.93 -94.17 -51.72
C ASN A 938 18.98 -95.16 -51.05
N HIS A 939 17.86 -95.48 -51.71
CA HIS A 939 16.89 -96.46 -51.19
C HIS A 939 17.49 -97.88 -51.14
N LEU A 940 18.24 -98.28 -52.17
CA LEU A 940 18.93 -99.57 -52.22
C LEU A 940 20.00 -99.72 -51.13
N GLU A 941 20.72 -98.66 -50.79
CA GLU A 941 21.64 -98.65 -49.64
C GLU A 941 20.86 -98.76 -48.31
N ARG A 942 19.72 -98.09 -48.19
CA ARG A 942 18.90 -98.13 -46.97
C ARG A 942 18.34 -99.52 -46.67
N ILE A 943 17.92 -100.27 -47.70
CA ILE A 943 17.33 -101.62 -47.54
C ILE A 943 18.37 -102.75 -47.60
N ARG A 944 19.67 -102.42 -47.66
CA ARG A 944 20.78 -103.37 -47.85
C ARG A 944 20.84 -104.49 -46.82
N GLU A 945 20.41 -104.23 -45.58
CA GLU A 945 20.49 -105.20 -44.49
C GLU A 945 19.21 -106.05 -44.33
N ASP A 946 18.11 -105.68 -45.00
CA ASP A 946 16.81 -106.35 -44.88
C ASP A 946 16.57 -107.34 -46.03
N ARG A 947 17.15 -108.54 -45.91
CA ARG A 947 16.99 -109.61 -46.93
C ARG A 947 15.56 -110.12 -47.04
N GLU A 948 14.87 -110.29 -45.91
CA GLU A 948 13.54 -110.90 -45.87
C GLU A 948 12.46 -109.93 -46.38
N GLY A 949 12.59 -108.65 -46.05
CA GLY A 949 11.72 -107.57 -46.51
C GLY A 949 12.18 -106.88 -47.80
N PHE A 950 13.28 -107.31 -48.42
CA PHE A 950 13.90 -106.59 -49.55
C PHE A 950 12.92 -106.27 -50.69
N VAL A 951 12.18 -107.26 -51.19
CA VAL A 951 11.28 -107.07 -52.34
C VAL A 951 10.09 -106.15 -51.98
N PRO A 952 9.36 -106.36 -50.87
CA PRO A 952 8.35 -105.41 -50.40
C PRO A 952 8.88 -104.01 -50.11
N ALA A 953 10.07 -103.88 -49.48
CA ALA A 953 10.67 -102.61 -49.14
C ALA A 953 11.15 -101.87 -50.39
N LEU A 954 11.72 -102.58 -51.36
CA LEU A 954 12.12 -102.06 -52.66
C LEU A 954 10.89 -101.55 -53.43
N LEU A 955 9.85 -102.36 -53.59
CA LEU A 955 8.64 -101.99 -54.32
C LEU A 955 7.87 -100.86 -53.63
N GLY A 956 7.72 -100.94 -52.31
CA GLY A 956 7.01 -99.92 -51.53
C GLY A 956 7.73 -98.58 -51.50
N GLY A 957 9.06 -98.58 -51.35
CA GLY A 957 9.87 -97.36 -51.42
C GLY A 957 9.96 -96.82 -52.85
N LEU A 958 10.10 -97.68 -53.86
CA LEU A 958 10.12 -97.26 -55.26
C LEU A 958 8.78 -96.64 -55.68
N LYS A 959 7.66 -97.21 -55.24
CA LYS A 959 6.33 -96.63 -55.49
C LYS A 959 6.21 -95.25 -54.86
N ARG A 960 6.60 -95.09 -53.59
CA ARG A 960 6.61 -93.77 -52.93
C ARG A 960 7.55 -92.78 -53.60
N LEU A 961 8.72 -93.22 -54.07
CA LEU A 961 9.69 -92.40 -54.79
C LEU A 961 9.13 -91.95 -56.15
N ALA A 962 8.54 -92.86 -56.91
CA ALA A 962 7.91 -92.60 -58.21
C ALA A 962 6.71 -91.67 -58.05
N ASP A 963 5.80 -91.96 -57.10
CA ASP A 963 4.64 -91.13 -56.79
C ASP A 963 5.06 -89.71 -56.37
N ALA A 964 6.11 -89.58 -55.55
CA ALA A 964 6.60 -88.28 -55.08
C ALA A 964 7.34 -87.48 -56.18
N LEU A 965 7.98 -88.14 -57.14
CA LEU A 965 8.60 -87.53 -58.33
C LEU A 965 7.60 -87.32 -59.49
N MET A 966 6.34 -87.75 -59.33
CA MET A 966 5.36 -87.81 -60.43
C MET A 966 5.88 -88.57 -61.65
N TYR A 967 6.53 -89.70 -61.40
CA TYR A 967 7.12 -90.56 -62.40
C TYR A 967 6.33 -91.86 -62.52
N ASP A 968 6.31 -92.46 -63.71
CA ASP A 968 5.63 -93.73 -63.94
C ASP A 968 6.33 -94.85 -63.16
N PHE A 969 5.54 -95.68 -62.45
CA PHE A 969 6.09 -96.73 -61.59
C PHE A 969 6.84 -97.79 -62.37
N LEU A 970 6.39 -98.15 -63.58
CA LEU A 970 7.03 -99.18 -64.41
C LEU A 970 8.34 -98.66 -65.03
N GLU A 971 8.40 -97.38 -65.39
CA GLU A 971 9.64 -96.76 -65.85
C GLU A 971 10.67 -96.66 -64.70
N ALA A 972 10.22 -96.29 -63.50
CA ALA A 972 11.08 -96.31 -62.31
C ALA A 972 11.59 -97.73 -62.01
N LEU A 973 10.71 -98.74 -62.15
CA LEU A 973 11.06 -100.14 -62.00
C LEU A 973 12.11 -100.59 -63.01
N TYR A 974 11.99 -100.16 -64.26
CA TYR A 974 12.98 -100.44 -65.30
C TYR A 974 14.36 -99.90 -64.89
N GLU A 975 14.44 -98.64 -64.44
CA GLU A 975 15.73 -98.06 -64.05
C GLU A 975 16.35 -98.71 -62.81
N VAL A 976 15.55 -99.11 -61.80
CA VAL A 976 16.06 -99.88 -60.65
C VAL A 976 16.64 -101.22 -61.11
N LEU A 977 15.87 -101.99 -61.88
CA LEU A 977 16.27 -103.34 -62.27
C LEU A 977 17.46 -103.31 -63.23
N LYS A 978 17.53 -102.30 -64.09
CA LYS A 978 18.68 -102.03 -64.95
C LYS A 978 19.92 -101.72 -64.15
N ARG A 979 19.80 -100.90 -63.09
CA ARG A 979 20.91 -100.58 -62.18
C ARG A 979 21.38 -101.76 -61.35
N ILE A 980 20.45 -102.58 -60.85
CA ILE A 980 20.79 -103.80 -60.10
C ILE A 980 21.52 -104.80 -60.99
N GLY A 981 21.13 -104.90 -62.27
CA GLY A 981 21.85 -105.71 -63.25
C GLY A 981 21.85 -107.21 -62.99
N ASN A 982 20.99 -107.71 -62.09
CA ASN A 982 20.94 -109.10 -61.68
C ASN A 982 19.60 -109.75 -62.07
N ILE A 983 19.67 -110.75 -62.95
CA ILE A 983 18.48 -111.39 -63.53
C ILE A 983 17.58 -112.05 -62.47
N HIS A 984 18.16 -112.68 -61.45
CA HIS A 984 17.39 -113.33 -60.39
C HIS A 984 16.58 -112.32 -59.57
N VAL A 985 17.10 -111.12 -59.37
CA VAL A 985 16.37 -110.03 -58.70
C VAL A 985 15.29 -109.49 -59.63
N SER A 986 15.63 -109.18 -60.88
CA SER A 986 14.67 -108.68 -61.87
C SER A 986 13.48 -109.61 -62.04
N CYS A 987 13.70 -110.93 -62.16
CA CYS A 987 12.62 -111.91 -62.27
C CYS A 987 11.79 -112.03 -60.98
N THR A 988 12.43 -112.02 -59.81
CA THR A 988 11.71 -112.09 -58.52
C THR A 988 10.81 -110.86 -58.34
N VAL A 989 11.33 -109.66 -58.60
CA VAL A 989 10.59 -108.41 -58.48
C VAL A 989 9.47 -108.32 -59.53
N LEU A 990 9.76 -108.60 -60.79
CA LEU A 990 8.76 -108.55 -61.87
C LEU A 990 7.66 -109.61 -61.71
N SER A 991 7.95 -110.77 -61.09
CA SER A 991 6.91 -111.76 -60.80
C SER A 991 5.83 -111.22 -59.85
N LYS A 992 6.22 -110.36 -58.90
CA LYS A 992 5.29 -109.69 -57.97
C LYS A 992 4.60 -108.50 -58.61
N VAL A 993 5.31 -107.73 -59.43
CA VAL A 993 4.71 -106.60 -60.13
C VAL A 993 3.73 -107.06 -61.21
N ALA A 994 3.97 -108.19 -61.89
CA ALA A 994 3.05 -108.77 -62.87
C ALA A 994 1.67 -109.14 -62.28
N GLU A 995 1.58 -109.36 -60.96
CA GLU A 995 0.30 -109.56 -60.27
C GLU A 995 -0.41 -108.22 -59.96
N MET A 996 0.31 -107.10 -60.01
CA MET A 996 -0.17 -105.75 -59.67
C MET A 996 -0.42 -104.86 -60.89
N ILE A 997 0.09 -105.24 -62.08
CA ILE A 997 -0.11 -104.50 -63.34
C ILE A 997 -1.56 -104.63 -63.79
N ASP A 998 -2.24 -103.50 -63.98
CA ASP A 998 -3.51 -103.44 -64.70
C ASP A 998 -3.23 -103.25 -66.20
N PRO A 999 -3.55 -104.24 -67.06
CA PRO A 999 -3.25 -104.17 -68.49
C PRO A 999 -3.94 -103.01 -69.22
N ASN A 1000 -5.01 -102.42 -68.66
CA ASN A 1000 -5.73 -101.32 -69.32
C ASN A 1000 -5.18 -99.93 -68.99
N HIS A 1001 -4.34 -99.79 -67.96
CA HIS A 1001 -3.95 -98.49 -67.40
C HIS A 1001 -2.45 -98.18 -67.54
N GLU A 1002 -1.62 -99.22 -67.69
CA GLU A 1002 -0.16 -99.13 -67.75
C GLU A 1002 0.35 -98.98 -69.20
N THR A 1003 1.42 -98.21 -69.41
CA THR A 1003 1.94 -97.97 -70.77
C THR A 1003 2.59 -99.23 -71.34
N HIS A 1004 2.03 -99.75 -72.45
CA HIS A 1004 2.56 -100.93 -73.15
C HIS A 1004 4.06 -100.80 -73.45
N GLU A 1005 4.56 -99.59 -73.72
CA GLU A 1005 5.98 -99.33 -74.00
C GLU A 1005 6.89 -99.66 -72.81
N ASN A 1006 6.51 -99.29 -71.57
CA ASN A 1006 7.32 -99.53 -70.37
C ASN A 1006 7.42 -101.03 -70.07
N ILE A 1007 6.33 -101.78 -70.29
CA ILE A 1007 6.33 -103.24 -70.15
C ILE A 1007 7.23 -103.91 -71.19
N HIS A 1008 7.22 -103.46 -72.45
CA HIS A 1008 8.16 -103.97 -73.46
C HIS A 1008 9.62 -103.72 -73.08
N ARG A 1009 9.92 -102.54 -72.50
CA ARG A 1009 11.28 -102.22 -72.02
C ARG A 1009 11.71 -103.12 -70.86
N LEU A 1010 10.82 -103.42 -69.92
CA LEU A 1010 11.07 -104.38 -68.84
C LEU A 1010 11.33 -105.79 -69.38
N VAL A 1011 10.56 -106.24 -70.39
CA VAL A 1011 10.78 -107.53 -71.04
C VAL A 1011 12.14 -107.56 -71.76
N ALA A 1012 12.45 -106.53 -72.54
CA ALA A 1012 13.74 -106.43 -73.21
C ALA A 1012 14.90 -106.43 -72.21
N LEU A 1013 14.73 -105.80 -71.04
CA LEU A 1013 15.74 -105.76 -69.99
C LEU A 1013 16.03 -107.16 -69.43
N ILE A 1014 15.01 -107.93 -69.05
CA ILE A 1014 15.23 -109.26 -68.46
C ILE A 1014 15.82 -110.23 -69.48
N VAL A 1015 15.39 -110.18 -70.74
CA VAL A 1015 15.98 -110.98 -71.81
C VAL A 1015 17.45 -110.59 -72.03
N THR A 1016 17.76 -109.29 -72.04
CA THR A 1016 19.14 -108.81 -72.17
C THR A 1016 20.03 -109.21 -71.00
N GLN A 1017 19.53 -109.09 -69.76
CA GLN A 1017 20.26 -109.52 -68.56
C GLN A 1017 20.51 -111.04 -68.57
N GLN A 1018 19.55 -111.82 -69.02
CA GLN A 1018 19.68 -113.27 -69.16
C GLN A 1018 20.71 -113.66 -70.22
N ILE A 1019 20.74 -112.96 -71.36
CA ILE A 1019 21.77 -113.14 -72.40
C ILE A 1019 23.16 -112.75 -71.86
N LYS A 1020 23.29 -111.63 -71.16
CA LYS A 1020 24.57 -111.24 -70.55
C LYS A 1020 25.05 -112.25 -69.52
N CYS A 1021 24.14 -112.82 -68.74
CA CYS A 1021 24.45 -113.92 -67.80
C CYS A 1021 24.97 -115.17 -68.53
N PHE A 1022 24.53 -115.43 -69.76
CA PHE A 1022 25.08 -116.51 -70.61
C PHE A 1022 26.50 -116.21 -71.10
N GLU A 1023 26.78 -114.96 -71.49
CA GLU A 1023 28.08 -114.55 -72.04
C GLU A 1023 29.17 -114.47 -70.96
N ASP A 1024 28.80 -114.06 -69.74
CA ASP A 1024 29.72 -113.91 -68.61
C ASP A 1024 29.98 -115.26 -67.93
N SER A 1025 30.71 -116.13 -68.63
CA SER A 1025 31.15 -117.47 -68.19
C SER A 1025 31.93 -117.49 -66.86
N SER A 1026 32.29 -116.32 -66.33
CA SER A 1026 32.98 -116.11 -65.06
C SER A 1026 32.04 -115.94 -63.85
N SER A 1027 30.75 -115.72 -64.07
CA SER A 1027 29.81 -115.34 -63.01
C SER A 1027 29.25 -116.53 -62.22
N GLY A 1028 29.32 -117.77 -62.73
CA GLY A 1028 28.92 -118.98 -62.01
C GLY A 1028 27.42 -119.07 -61.65
N TRP A 1029 26.60 -118.17 -62.20
CA TRP A 1029 25.16 -118.14 -61.99
C TRP A 1029 24.44 -118.92 -63.09
N GLU A 1030 23.53 -119.80 -62.70
CA GLU A 1030 22.65 -120.50 -63.64
C GLU A 1030 21.54 -119.57 -64.14
N VAL A 1031 21.09 -119.82 -65.37
CA VAL A 1031 19.94 -119.15 -66.01
C VAL A 1031 18.74 -119.12 -65.06
N ASP A 1032 18.11 -117.95 -64.86
CA ASP A 1032 16.89 -117.92 -64.04
C ASP A 1032 15.75 -118.52 -64.86
N PRO A 1033 15.13 -119.62 -64.39
CA PRO A 1033 14.08 -120.31 -65.14
C PRO A 1033 12.83 -119.42 -65.32
N LEU A 1034 12.67 -118.36 -64.52
CA LEU A 1034 11.54 -117.44 -64.65
C LEU A 1034 11.67 -116.47 -65.82
N THR A 1035 12.85 -116.23 -66.39
CA THR A 1035 13.03 -115.10 -67.31
C THR A 1035 12.14 -115.15 -68.53
N TYR A 1036 12.22 -116.23 -69.33
CA TYR A 1036 11.44 -116.33 -70.56
C TYR A 1036 9.94 -116.55 -70.31
N PRO A 1037 9.51 -117.39 -69.34
CA PRO A 1037 8.09 -117.51 -69.00
C PRO A 1037 7.47 -116.21 -68.48
N LEU A 1038 8.21 -115.42 -67.68
CA LEU A 1038 7.73 -114.13 -67.18
C LEU A 1038 7.70 -113.08 -68.29
N ALA A 1039 8.70 -113.07 -69.18
CA ALA A 1039 8.72 -112.24 -70.38
C ALA A 1039 7.52 -112.54 -71.29
N ASP A 1040 7.21 -113.82 -71.53
CA ASP A 1040 6.05 -114.24 -72.34
C ASP A 1040 4.74 -113.76 -71.70
N ARG A 1041 4.59 -113.95 -70.38
CA ARG A 1041 3.43 -113.49 -69.63
C ARG A 1041 3.23 -111.97 -69.75
N LEU A 1042 4.29 -111.19 -69.52
CA LEU A 1042 4.23 -109.73 -69.60
C LEU A 1042 3.93 -109.23 -71.02
N LEU A 1043 4.50 -109.88 -72.06
CA LEU A 1043 4.22 -109.53 -73.46
C LEU A 1043 2.77 -109.85 -73.85
N ARG A 1044 2.23 -110.99 -73.41
CA ARG A 1044 0.82 -111.36 -73.67
C ARG A 1044 -0.15 -110.42 -72.97
N MET A 1045 0.20 -109.88 -71.80
CA MET A 1045 -0.63 -108.88 -71.10
C MET A 1045 -0.76 -107.58 -71.90
N CYS A 1046 0.20 -107.25 -72.77
CA CYS A 1046 0.24 -106.04 -73.59
C CYS A 1046 -0.15 -106.26 -75.06
N TYR A 1047 -0.72 -107.42 -75.38
CA TYR A 1047 -1.06 -107.76 -76.75
C TYR A 1047 -2.31 -107.02 -77.20
N ASP A 1048 -2.12 -105.95 -77.96
CA ASP A 1048 -3.18 -105.19 -78.61
C ASP A 1048 -2.82 -105.01 -80.09
N GLU A 1049 -3.71 -105.46 -80.99
CA GLU A 1049 -3.54 -105.47 -82.45
C GLU A 1049 -3.38 -104.05 -83.04
N SER A 1050 -3.67 -103.02 -82.26
CA SER A 1050 -3.82 -101.63 -82.71
C SER A 1050 -2.54 -100.75 -82.70
N THR A 1051 -1.36 -101.26 -82.32
CA THR A 1051 -0.15 -100.44 -82.15
C THR A 1051 0.88 -100.56 -83.28
N VAL A 1052 1.38 -99.42 -83.79
CA VAL A 1052 2.20 -99.22 -85.02
C VAL A 1052 3.53 -100.01 -85.11
N ASN A 1053 3.96 -100.70 -84.04
CA ASN A 1053 5.22 -101.48 -83.99
C ASN A 1053 5.00 -103.00 -83.80
N VAL A 1054 3.96 -103.57 -84.43
CA VAL A 1054 3.59 -105.00 -84.34
C VAL A 1054 4.75 -105.93 -84.70
N VAL A 1055 5.59 -105.56 -85.67
CA VAL A 1055 6.66 -106.44 -86.19
C VAL A 1055 7.72 -106.74 -85.13
N THR A 1056 8.29 -105.70 -84.51
CA THR A 1056 9.31 -105.85 -83.47
C THR A 1056 8.75 -106.58 -82.24
N LYS A 1057 7.46 -106.38 -81.93
CA LYS A 1057 6.79 -107.06 -80.82
C LYS A 1057 6.55 -108.54 -81.09
N LEU A 1058 6.06 -108.90 -82.27
CA LEU A 1058 5.89 -110.31 -82.68
C LEU A 1058 7.23 -111.02 -82.75
N GLU A 1059 8.28 -110.33 -83.16
CA GLU A 1059 9.63 -110.89 -83.18
C GLU A 1059 10.16 -111.13 -81.76
N LEU A 1060 10.03 -110.15 -80.86
CA LEU A 1060 10.39 -110.32 -79.44
C LEU A 1060 9.58 -111.46 -78.80
N LEU A 1061 8.28 -111.53 -79.07
CA LEU A 1061 7.37 -112.56 -78.53
C LEU A 1061 7.74 -113.95 -79.08
N ARG A 1062 8.12 -114.08 -80.35
CA ARG A 1062 8.64 -115.34 -80.91
C ARG A 1062 9.94 -115.79 -80.24
N TRP A 1063 10.91 -114.88 -80.06
CA TRP A 1063 12.17 -115.21 -79.40
C TRP A 1063 11.96 -115.61 -77.94
N VAL A 1064 11.05 -114.92 -77.26
CA VAL A 1064 10.68 -115.21 -75.87
C VAL A 1064 9.89 -116.51 -75.77
N GLU A 1065 8.94 -116.81 -76.66
CA GLU A 1065 8.21 -118.07 -76.73
C GLU A 1065 9.16 -119.25 -76.97
N LEU A 1066 10.13 -119.11 -77.87
CA LEU A 1066 11.18 -120.11 -78.11
C LEU A 1066 11.99 -120.39 -76.84
N GLY A 1067 12.41 -119.32 -76.13
CA GLY A 1067 13.09 -119.44 -74.85
C GLY A 1067 12.20 -120.02 -73.74
N ALA A 1068 10.92 -119.68 -73.70
CA ALA A 1068 9.97 -120.15 -72.69
C ALA A 1068 9.67 -121.65 -72.86
N ASN A 1069 9.55 -122.13 -74.10
CA ASN A 1069 9.35 -123.55 -74.41
C ASN A 1069 10.54 -124.44 -74.01
N TYR A 1070 11.72 -123.86 -73.78
CA TYR A 1070 12.88 -124.58 -73.26
C TYR A 1070 12.72 -124.98 -71.78
N PHE A 1071 11.85 -124.29 -71.05
CA PHE A 1071 11.58 -124.55 -69.64
C PHE A 1071 10.22 -125.25 -69.48
N GLU A 1072 10.09 -126.08 -68.45
CA GLU A 1072 8.86 -126.84 -68.20
C GLU A 1072 7.67 -125.91 -67.86
N GLY A 1073 6.46 -126.26 -68.31
CA GLY A 1073 5.29 -125.37 -68.29
C GLY A 1073 4.79 -124.93 -66.89
N ASP A 1074 5.23 -125.55 -65.79
CA ASP A 1074 4.81 -125.20 -64.42
C ASP A 1074 5.78 -124.27 -63.67
N VAL A 1075 6.87 -123.81 -64.32
CA VAL A 1075 7.88 -122.92 -63.72
C VAL A 1075 7.28 -121.62 -63.17
N LEU A 1076 6.28 -121.04 -63.83
CA LEU A 1076 5.58 -119.84 -63.35
C LEU A 1076 4.79 -120.07 -62.04
N LYS A 1077 4.27 -121.29 -61.80
CA LYS A 1077 3.52 -121.60 -60.57
C LYS A 1077 4.44 -121.94 -59.40
N GLU A 1078 5.55 -122.61 -59.67
CA GLU A 1078 6.53 -122.99 -58.64
C GLU A 1078 7.41 -121.81 -58.24
N TYR A 1079 7.99 -121.10 -59.21
CA TYR A 1079 8.94 -120.03 -58.95
C TYR A 1079 8.29 -118.64 -58.87
N GLY A 1080 7.07 -118.43 -59.39
CA GLY A 1080 6.34 -117.15 -59.26
C GLY A 1080 5.91 -116.83 -57.82
N LYS A 1081 5.98 -117.80 -56.91
CA LYS A 1081 5.77 -117.59 -55.47
C LYS A 1081 7.02 -117.14 -54.73
N ARG A 1082 8.18 -117.06 -55.40
CA ARG A 1082 9.44 -116.61 -54.80
C ARG A 1082 9.27 -115.19 -54.28
N SER A 1083 9.23 -115.04 -52.97
CA SER A 1083 9.19 -113.76 -52.26
C SER A 1083 10.55 -113.35 -51.72
N MET A 1084 11.48 -114.31 -51.60
CA MET A 1084 12.80 -114.10 -51.03
C MET A 1084 13.90 -114.32 -52.05
N LEU A 1085 14.94 -113.50 -51.94
CA LEU A 1085 16.16 -113.69 -52.70
C LEU A 1085 17.03 -114.78 -52.05
N PRO A 1086 17.65 -115.67 -52.85
CA PRO A 1086 18.66 -116.60 -52.35
C PRO A 1086 19.78 -115.84 -51.68
N GLU A 1087 20.34 -116.39 -50.61
CA GLU A 1087 21.31 -115.69 -49.76
C GLU A 1087 22.55 -115.24 -50.53
N LYS A 1088 23.01 -116.09 -51.44
CA LYS A 1088 24.13 -115.79 -52.33
C LYS A 1088 23.80 -114.64 -53.29
N VAL A 1089 22.56 -114.59 -53.81
CA VAL A 1089 22.14 -113.51 -54.73
C VAL A 1089 22.15 -112.21 -53.96
N PHE A 1090 21.54 -112.21 -52.76
CA PHE A 1090 21.44 -111.02 -51.94
C PHE A 1090 22.79 -110.47 -51.48
N LYS A 1091 23.74 -111.33 -51.07
CA LYS A 1091 25.10 -110.92 -50.68
C LYS A 1091 25.88 -110.33 -51.86
N ASN A 1092 25.75 -110.90 -53.04
CA ASN A 1092 26.50 -110.49 -54.23
C ASN A 1092 25.96 -109.20 -54.88
N LEU A 1093 24.76 -108.74 -54.51
CA LEU A 1093 24.19 -107.48 -55.02
C LEU A 1093 25.03 -106.25 -54.71
N TYR A 1094 25.86 -106.32 -53.66
CA TYR A 1094 26.65 -105.19 -53.16
C TYR A 1094 28.17 -105.45 -53.21
N GLU A 1095 28.62 -106.50 -53.90
CA GLU A 1095 30.05 -106.79 -54.10
C GLU A 1095 30.61 -105.97 -55.28
N PRO A 1096 31.77 -105.29 -55.14
CA PRO A 1096 32.29 -104.37 -56.14
C PRO A 1096 33.04 -105.12 -57.26
N THR A 1097 32.36 -105.99 -57.99
CA THR A 1097 32.89 -106.67 -59.18
C THR A 1097 31.81 -106.91 -60.21
N CYS A 1098 31.19 -105.83 -60.70
CA CYS A 1098 30.61 -105.71 -62.05
C CYS A 1098 30.34 -104.24 -62.38
N VAL A 1099 31.33 -103.37 -62.08
CA VAL A 1099 31.43 -102.03 -62.66
C VAL A 1099 32.56 -102.10 -63.68
N LYS A 1100 32.21 -102.22 -64.96
CA LYS A 1100 32.97 -101.74 -66.15
C LYS A 1100 32.31 -102.25 -67.44
N SER A 1101 31.34 -101.48 -67.96
CA SER A 1101 31.25 -101.03 -69.37
C SER A 1101 29.82 -100.61 -69.75
N ALA A 1102 29.48 -99.37 -69.40
CA ALA A 1102 28.77 -98.38 -70.23
C ALA A 1102 28.81 -97.06 -69.46
#